data_AF-A0A8H7G660-F1
#
_entry.id   AF-A0A8H7G660-F1
#
_cell.length_a   1.000
_cell.length_b   1.000
_cell.length_c   1.000
_cell.angle_alpha   90.00
_cell.angle_beta   90.00
_cell.angle_gamma   90.00
#
_symmetry.space_group_name_H-M   'P 1'
#
loop_
_entity.id
_entity.type
_entity.pdbx_description
1 polymer ?
#
loop_
_entity_poly.entity_id
_entity_poly.type
_entity_poly.pdbx_seq_one_letter_code
_entity_poly.pdbx_strand_id
1 'polypeptide(L)'
;MWMRPFFALLSIVLASVLASGSNDVADARLGLRSETNGTSDVQWDGYSLLLRGQRVFMYSGEFHTYRLPVPSLWPDILQKIKAAGLNAISVYTHPGSLNPSRNVTDLNGIRALKPLFEAALQAGIWIVLRPGPYINAETSAGGLPHWMTTEVAGVLRTNASDYFKAWQPYVGAIIEATEPYQITKGGPVIAVQIDNEYYQSAVTSAYFAELEAAYIKGGIVVPFTYNDPGEGQSFVNGTGAVDIYGFDAYPQLFDCSNPEQWNPVTTNYHSYHESTNPSQPFYLPEFQGGSFDAWGPTAPGYAACAELTGASFESVFYRQLWASNVKMVSFYMVYGGTSWGGIPFPGVYTSYDYGSAISENRNLSTTKYAELKRQALFLRSSPAFYKTDYVSDSSTNSGLTNDSAVFAVWLKNPDQAAGFLVTRQNNSTSTSTIDFKATVSTSAGNIEVPQVVPSITLGGREAKVVVTDYAFGNSSVLYSTAQVLFAGKIGARDVLFLYGDSNQAHEASLALTGTSGVKATSTDVTFTTSNYTSNQTIVSFLSGIEGFATICDSSTQLILYADSDTAGTWWNPVLPAASGTTFANYWSIGTNSSVLVGGPYLVRSASLSGSTLKLVGDLATSVRLFVVAPSTVKTVTWNGKRVEADPSISNSTVFVGDVNTNSSTLAAKVPSLSGWKYSNSLPEILSNYSDEKWTAANHTTTNIPFKPYYGDGRILYGCDYGFCENVVLWRGHFNATGAEKTLNLSVNGGEAFAASVWVNDVFLSTSYGKQVGSDRLAEFASNRLSSSTNDANTIEETDDIFHFPAGSLIAGQDNVITIVQDNMGLNETIYHGEVRLLTVATADPDTSKSPRGVRGFQLDSGNFSEWKVQGKLGGYLNYPDKVRGVMNEGGLYGERLGWHLPGFDTASWVQRDLSEGLPDSAAGVGFFVTTFKLDLQSDQDVFLSFTFDDNVGTPRTPYRAYLFVNGWMMGKRVGNLGPQAKFPVHQGILDYTGTNTVAVALWAMEANVTIAPTLALTVDGVVEGGVGGVKSDNPKWAPRDPEEETRSFPLLASYVTIKLDPVKSVELLEDEEATAAAHGAGSKVYVGYTTCFGGRPAPEDTVHIHYVIRLLRSGRHKASPEEFIDEDMCTPVFPNTDHPFREPLVPSAPLPVAWTDCYHASFDQVIIRVPRREGKYPVPTNLPVEAWGTHMVAVNQDYRRRAEQMQALEEDTPAPRAGTPKSACSD
;
A
#
# COMPACT_ATOMS: atom_id res chain seq x y z
N MET A 1 21.84 -49.30 55.61
CA MET A 1 23.18 -49.52 55.03
C MET A 1 23.30 -51.00 54.68
N TRP A 2 23.30 -51.52 53.46
CA TRP A 2 23.25 -50.99 52.08
C TRP A 2 22.67 -52.14 51.22
N MET A 3 21.62 -51.90 50.42
CA MET A 3 21.03 -52.93 49.55
C MET A 3 20.79 -52.41 48.12
N ARG A 4 21.59 -52.91 47.19
CA ARG A 4 21.17 -53.49 45.90
C ARG A 4 21.20 -55.01 46.11
N PRO A 5 20.44 -55.87 45.38
CA PRO A 5 19.99 -55.76 43.98
C PRO A 5 18.51 -56.15 43.79
N PHE A 6 17.93 -56.08 42.59
CA PHE A 6 16.90 -57.03 42.12
C PHE A 6 16.57 -56.78 40.64
N PHE A 7 17.25 -57.53 39.78
CA PHE A 7 16.80 -57.88 38.43
C PHE A 7 15.98 -59.17 38.54
N ALA A 8 14.98 -59.32 37.67
CA ALA A 8 14.25 -60.56 37.36
C ALA A 8 13.25 -61.07 38.41
N LEU A 9 12.10 -60.38 38.57
CA LEU A 9 10.80 -60.98 38.93
C LEU A 9 9.67 -59.95 38.79
N LEU A 10 9.40 -59.49 37.56
CA LEU A 10 8.19 -58.70 37.27
C LEU A 10 7.68 -58.94 35.84
N SER A 11 7.69 -60.20 35.39
CA SER A 11 7.28 -60.58 34.04
C SER A 11 5.98 -61.39 33.97
N ILE A 12 5.25 -61.59 35.09
CA ILE A 12 4.08 -62.52 35.10
C ILE A 12 2.81 -61.95 35.80
N VAL A 13 2.77 -60.69 36.23
CA VAL A 13 1.53 -60.11 36.84
C VAL A 13 0.94 -58.92 36.06
N LEU A 14 1.54 -58.51 34.94
CA LEU A 14 0.98 -57.49 34.04
C LEU A 14 0.35 -58.08 32.76
N ALA A 15 0.01 -59.37 32.75
CA ALA A 15 -0.55 -60.06 31.58
C ALA A 15 -2.09 -60.28 31.64
N SER A 16 -2.79 -59.71 32.64
CA SER A 16 -4.24 -59.89 32.81
C SER A 16 -5.04 -58.60 33.06
N VAL A 17 -4.42 -57.42 32.90
CA VAL A 17 -5.14 -56.12 32.83
C VAL A 17 -4.93 -55.40 31.48
N LEU A 18 -4.10 -55.96 30.58
CA LEU A 18 -3.87 -55.45 29.21
C LEU A 18 -4.83 -56.04 28.16
N ALA A 19 -6.07 -56.36 28.55
CA ALA A 19 -7.10 -56.87 27.63
C ALA A 19 -8.47 -56.16 27.75
N SER A 20 -8.53 -54.98 28.39
CA SER A 20 -9.77 -54.17 28.46
C SER A 20 -9.50 -52.68 28.68
N GLY A 21 -8.61 -52.10 27.87
CA GLY A 21 -8.27 -50.68 27.96
C GLY A 21 -7.60 -50.14 26.69
N SER A 22 -7.97 -50.64 25.52
CA SER A 22 -7.64 -50.04 24.24
C SER A 22 -8.93 -49.44 23.70
N ASN A 23 -9.16 -48.13 23.91
CA ASN A 23 -10.05 -47.29 23.09
C ASN A 23 -10.24 -45.82 23.55
N ASP A 24 -9.43 -45.22 24.45
CA ASP A 24 -9.78 -43.87 24.98
C ASP A 24 -8.65 -42.83 25.04
N VAL A 25 -7.57 -42.93 24.25
CA VAL A 25 -6.52 -41.88 24.22
C VAL A 25 -6.24 -41.31 22.81
N ALA A 26 -7.00 -41.71 21.79
CA ALA A 26 -6.93 -41.13 20.44
C ALA A 26 -8.04 -40.12 20.15
N ASP A 27 -9.05 -39.98 21.02
CA ASP A 27 -10.30 -39.23 20.74
C ASP A 27 -10.38 -37.85 21.42
N ALA A 28 -9.30 -37.40 22.06
CA ALA A 28 -9.22 -36.07 22.70
C ALA A 28 -8.77 -34.94 21.75
N ARG A 29 -8.51 -35.22 20.47
CA ARG A 29 -8.14 -34.21 19.45
C ARG A 29 -9.34 -33.56 18.75
N LEU A 30 -10.56 -34.03 19.03
CA LEU A 30 -11.78 -33.42 18.52
C LEU A 30 -12.30 -32.32 19.47
N GLY A 31 -12.10 -31.05 19.10
CA GLY A 31 -13.12 -30.02 19.39
C GLY A 31 -12.81 -28.86 20.33
N LEU A 32 -11.56 -28.49 20.60
CA LEU A 32 -11.27 -27.18 21.19
C LEU A 32 -11.01 -26.18 20.08
N ARG A 33 -12.00 -25.33 19.79
CA ARG A 33 -11.81 -24.14 18.95
C ARG A 33 -10.96 -23.16 19.73
N SER A 34 -9.94 -22.62 19.08
CA SER A 34 -9.19 -21.49 19.57
C SER A 34 -9.90 -20.21 19.18
N GLU A 35 -9.87 -19.23 20.06
CA GLU A 35 -10.36 -17.88 19.82
C GLU A 35 -9.46 -16.91 20.61
N THR A 36 -9.43 -15.64 20.22
CA THR A 36 -8.77 -14.64 21.05
C THR A 36 -9.58 -14.47 22.33
N ASN A 37 -8.96 -13.98 23.41
CA ASN A 37 -9.69 -13.60 24.63
C ASN A 37 -10.74 -12.47 24.39
N GLY A 38 -10.86 -11.93 23.18
CA GLY A 38 -11.70 -10.79 22.83
C GLY A 38 -12.91 -11.08 21.92
N THR A 39 -13.00 -12.22 21.21
CA THR A 39 -14.14 -12.50 20.32
C THR A 39 -14.36 -13.96 19.93
N SER A 40 -15.63 -14.36 19.79
CA SER A 40 -16.04 -15.65 19.19
C SER A 40 -16.49 -15.51 17.72
N ASP A 41 -16.46 -14.32 17.13
CA ASP A 41 -16.81 -14.10 15.71
C ASP A 41 -15.68 -14.54 14.76
N VAL A 42 -14.46 -14.67 15.26
CA VAL A 42 -13.31 -15.26 14.55
C VAL A 42 -12.70 -16.33 15.44
N GLN A 43 -12.83 -17.58 15.03
CA GLN A 43 -12.25 -18.73 15.72
C GLN A 43 -11.40 -19.52 14.73
N TRP A 44 -10.60 -20.46 15.21
CA TRP A 44 -9.84 -21.37 14.37
C TRP A 44 -9.58 -22.70 15.07
N ASP A 45 -9.18 -23.69 14.29
CA ASP A 45 -8.65 -24.97 14.77
C ASP A 45 -7.57 -25.47 13.82
N GLY A 46 -7.04 -26.67 14.05
CA GLY A 46 -6.02 -27.30 13.20
C GLY A 46 -6.47 -27.58 11.75
N TYR A 47 -7.70 -27.22 11.38
CA TYR A 47 -8.17 -27.28 10.01
C TYR A 47 -8.26 -25.89 9.38
N SER A 48 -9.18 -25.04 9.83
CA SER A 48 -9.52 -23.80 9.11
C SER A 48 -9.97 -22.68 10.04
N LEU A 49 -10.04 -21.46 9.51
CA LEU A 49 -10.78 -20.37 10.15
C LEU A 49 -12.27 -20.70 10.24
N LEU A 50 -12.89 -20.25 11.31
CA LEU A 50 -14.33 -20.18 11.47
C LEU A 50 -14.74 -18.72 11.67
N LEU A 51 -15.47 -18.17 10.69
CA LEU A 51 -16.04 -16.83 10.78
C LEU A 51 -17.51 -16.97 11.17
N ARG A 52 -17.87 -16.45 12.35
CA ARG A 52 -19.20 -16.57 12.96
C ARG A 52 -19.71 -18.01 12.99
N GLY A 53 -18.81 -18.94 13.33
CA GLY A 53 -19.08 -20.37 13.41
C GLY A 53 -19.10 -21.14 12.09
N GLN A 54 -18.89 -20.48 10.94
CA GLN A 54 -18.82 -21.12 9.62
C GLN A 54 -17.36 -21.29 9.18
N ARG A 55 -16.98 -22.51 8.78
CA ARG A 55 -15.63 -22.78 8.25
C ARG A 55 -15.41 -22.04 6.93
N VAL A 56 -14.22 -21.48 6.77
CA VAL A 56 -13.82 -20.76 5.58
C VAL A 56 -12.43 -21.22 5.15
N PHE A 57 -12.29 -21.58 3.87
CA PHE A 57 -11.00 -21.52 3.20
C PHE A 57 -10.74 -20.06 2.85
N MET A 58 -9.74 -19.44 3.45
CA MET A 58 -9.38 -18.06 3.12
C MET A 58 -8.50 -18.08 1.85
N TYR A 59 -9.10 -17.71 0.72
CA TYR A 59 -8.42 -17.61 -0.57
C TYR A 59 -8.35 -16.12 -0.90
N SER A 60 -7.19 -15.54 -0.55
CA SER A 60 -6.92 -14.11 -0.53
C SER A 60 -6.00 -13.69 -1.68
N GLY A 61 -6.05 -12.41 -2.02
CA GLY A 61 -5.11 -11.76 -2.92
C GLY A 61 -4.61 -10.46 -2.31
N GLU A 62 -3.33 -10.14 -2.53
CA GLU A 62 -2.77 -8.88 -2.04
C GLU A 62 -3.19 -7.69 -2.91
N PHE A 63 -3.59 -6.59 -2.27
CA PHE A 63 -3.92 -5.32 -2.91
C PHE A 63 -3.44 -4.12 -2.09
N HIS A 64 -2.57 -3.29 -2.68
CA HIS A 64 -2.07 -2.05 -2.05
C HIS A 64 -2.82 -0.82 -2.57
N THR A 65 -3.71 -0.26 -1.76
CA THR A 65 -4.53 0.90 -2.15
C THR A 65 -3.71 2.14 -2.51
N TYR A 66 -2.56 2.35 -1.86
CA TYR A 66 -1.67 3.48 -2.14
C TYR A 66 -1.00 3.38 -3.52
N ARG A 67 -0.93 2.19 -4.15
CA ARG A 67 -0.44 2.00 -5.53
C ARG A 67 -1.52 2.21 -6.59
N LEU A 68 -2.77 2.46 -6.19
CA LEU A 68 -3.87 2.93 -7.04
C LEU A 68 -4.48 4.18 -6.39
N PRO A 69 -3.88 5.38 -6.60
CA PRO A 69 -4.26 6.62 -5.91
C PRO A 69 -5.57 7.23 -6.45
N VAL A 70 -6.56 6.37 -6.73
CA VAL A 70 -7.90 6.71 -7.19
C VAL A 70 -8.90 5.88 -6.39
N PRO A 71 -9.37 6.35 -5.21
CA PRO A 71 -10.21 5.56 -4.32
C PRO A 71 -11.51 5.06 -4.96
N SER A 72 -12.06 5.79 -5.93
CA SER A 72 -13.23 5.36 -6.71
C SER A 72 -12.97 4.16 -7.63
N LEU A 73 -11.70 3.77 -7.85
CA LEU A 73 -11.31 2.56 -8.57
C LEU A 73 -11.02 1.37 -7.65
N TRP A 74 -10.92 1.54 -6.32
CA TRP A 74 -10.75 0.38 -5.43
C TRP A 74 -11.90 -0.63 -5.55
N PRO A 75 -13.18 -0.23 -5.67
CA PRO A 75 -14.25 -1.20 -5.90
C PRO A 75 -14.10 -1.99 -7.21
N ASP A 76 -13.41 -1.47 -8.24
CA ASP A 76 -13.12 -2.23 -9.47
C ASP A 76 -12.24 -3.45 -9.18
N ILE A 77 -11.14 -3.24 -8.44
CA ILE A 77 -10.22 -4.31 -8.05
C ILE A 77 -10.94 -5.34 -7.16
N LEU A 78 -11.71 -4.88 -6.17
CA LEU A 78 -12.46 -5.78 -5.28
C LEU A 78 -13.50 -6.60 -6.02
N GLN A 79 -14.20 -6.02 -6.99
CA GLN A 79 -15.16 -6.74 -7.83
C GLN A 79 -14.46 -7.76 -8.73
N LYS A 80 -13.29 -7.44 -9.28
CA LYS A 80 -12.47 -8.41 -10.05
C LYS A 80 -11.98 -9.56 -9.16
N ILE A 81 -11.51 -9.28 -7.94
CA ILE A 81 -11.12 -10.32 -6.97
C ILE A 81 -12.33 -11.20 -6.61
N LYS A 82 -13.48 -10.60 -6.30
CA LYS A 82 -14.72 -11.33 -5.98
C LYS A 82 -15.20 -12.20 -7.14
N ALA A 83 -15.13 -11.68 -8.36
CA ALA A 83 -15.54 -12.35 -9.59
C ALA A 83 -14.62 -13.54 -9.92
N ALA A 84 -13.32 -13.44 -9.61
CA ALA A 84 -12.39 -14.56 -9.70
C ALA A 84 -12.80 -15.70 -8.76
N GLY A 85 -13.45 -15.42 -7.63
CA GLY A 85 -13.85 -16.47 -6.70
C GLY A 85 -13.31 -16.27 -5.29
N LEU A 86 -12.27 -15.44 -5.16
CA LEU A 86 -11.63 -15.08 -3.89
C LEU A 86 -12.64 -14.46 -2.93
N ASN A 87 -12.36 -14.60 -1.63
CA ASN A 87 -13.24 -14.17 -0.55
C ASN A 87 -12.56 -13.23 0.46
N ALA A 88 -11.26 -12.98 0.30
CA ALA A 88 -10.49 -12.10 1.16
C ALA A 88 -9.48 -11.30 0.33
N ILE A 89 -8.97 -10.23 0.92
CA ILE A 89 -7.76 -9.55 0.52
C ILE A 89 -6.84 -9.39 1.72
N SER A 90 -5.55 -9.29 1.46
CA SER A 90 -4.58 -8.77 2.39
C SER A 90 -4.07 -7.43 1.89
N VAL A 91 -3.86 -6.49 2.82
CA VAL A 91 -3.67 -5.07 2.50
C VAL A 91 -2.59 -4.47 3.38
N TYR A 92 -1.49 -4.05 2.76
CA TYR A 92 -0.60 -3.07 3.35
C TYR A 92 -1.22 -1.66 3.37
N THR A 93 -1.05 -0.96 4.49
CA THR A 93 -1.05 0.51 4.52
C THR A 93 0.37 1.01 4.22
N HIS A 94 0.54 2.29 3.86
CA HIS A 94 1.89 2.87 3.67
C HIS A 94 2.20 3.85 4.81
N PRO A 95 2.89 3.41 5.89
CA PRO A 95 3.18 4.23 7.06
C PRO A 95 3.79 5.60 6.72
N GLY A 96 4.79 5.66 5.84
CA GLY A 96 5.42 6.94 5.46
C GLY A 96 4.54 7.92 4.68
N SER A 97 3.50 7.43 3.97
CA SER A 97 2.49 8.30 3.36
C SER A 97 1.49 8.80 4.39
N LEU A 98 1.10 7.94 5.34
CA LEU A 98 0.12 8.24 6.40
C LEU A 98 0.72 9.09 7.54
N ASN A 99 2.01 8.94 7.83
CA ASN A 99 2.72 9.66 8.89
C ASN A 99 3.91 10.45 8.29
N PRO A 100 3.65 11.45 7.44
CA PRO A 100 4.69 12.11 6.62
C PRO A 100 5.72 12.89 7.45
N SER A 101 5.36 13.32 8.65
CA SER A 101 6.27 13.97 9.61
C SER A 101 5.89 13.64 11.06
N ARG A 102 6.81 13.89 12.00
CA ARG A 102 6.58 13.64 13.42
C ARG A 102 5.28 14.30 13.89
N ASN A 103 4.45 13.54 14.62
CA ASN A 103 3.15 13.96 15.16
C ASN A 103 2.07 14.33 14.12
N VAL A 104 2.28 14.05 12.83
CA VAL A 104 1.26 14.25 11.79
C VAL A 104 0.77 12.91 11.30
N THR A 105 -0.54 12.66 11.36
CA THR A 105 -1.15 11.48 10.74
C THR A 105 -2.29 11.91 9.82
N ASP A 106 -2.27 11.41 8.59
CA ASP A 106 -3.23 11.74 7.53
C ASP A 106 -3.87 10.46 6.96
N LEU A 107 -5.15 10.27 7.27
CA LEU A 107 -6.00 9.18 6.78
C LEU A 107 -7.07 9.69 5.81
N ASN A 108 -6.77 10.74 5.03
CA ASN A 108 -7.68 11.29 4.03
C ASN A 108 -7.34 10.81 2.60
N GLY A 109 -8.29 10.98 1.68
CA GLY A 109 -8.10 10.71 0.26
C GLY A 109 -7.57 9.30 -0.01
N ILE A 110 -6.43 9.20 -0.68
CA ILE A 110 -5.78 7.93 -1.05
C ILE A 110 -5.22 7.15 0.16
N ARG A 111 -5.12 7.80 1.33
CA ARG A 111 -4.62 7.23 2.59
C ARG A 111 -5.75 6.75 3.50
N ALA A 112 -7.00 6.95 3.11
CA ALA A 112 -8.17 6.60 3.91
C ALA A 112 -8.44 5.08 3.89
N LEU A 113 -8.69 4.50 5.07
CA LEU A 113 -9.05 3.08 5.20
C LEU A 113 -10.56 2.84 5.14
N LYS A 114 -11.36 3.78 5.67
CA LYS A 114 -12.82 3.67 5.69
C LYS A 114 -13.44 3.38 4.31
N PRO A 115 -13.08 4.10 3.21
CA PRO A 115 -13.65 3.81 1.90
C PRO A 115 -13.30 2.40 1.39
N LEU A 116 -12.10 1.89 1.71
CA LEU A 116 -11.70 0.52 1.39
C LEU A 116 -12.58 -0.48 2.15
N PHE A 117 -12.76 -0.29 3.47
CA PHE A 117 -13.57 -1.18 4.29
C PHE A 117 -15.03 -1.21 3.83
N GLU A 118 -15.60 -0.06 3.51
CA GLU A 118 -16.96 0.03 2.95
C GLU A 118 -17.08 -0.65 1.59
N ALA A 119 -16.09 -0.49 0.72
CA ALA A 119 -16.07 -1.16 -0.58
C ALA A 119 -15.93 -2.69 -0.44
N ALA A 120 -15.12 -3.17 0.50
CA ALA A 120 -14.97 -4.60 0.79
C ALA A 120 -16.26 -5.23 1.35
N LEU A 121 -16.95 -4.53 2.25
CA LEU A 121 -18.29 -4.91 2.74
C LEU A 121 -19.29 -5.03 1.59
N GLN A 122 -19.31 -4.04 0.70
CA GLN A 122 -20.20 -4.03 -0.46
C GLN A 122 -19.88 -5.17 -1.44
N ALA A 123 -18.60 -5.46 -1.70
CA ALA A 123 -18.19 -6.55 -2.58
C ALA A 123 -18.37 -7.95 -1.93
N GLY A 124 -18.44 -8.02 -0.60
CA GLY A 124 -18.47 -9.28 0.14
C GLY A 124 -17.09 -9.93 0.21
N ILE A 125 -16.08 -9.15 0.60
CA ILE A 125 -14.66 -9.51 0.72
C ILE A 125 -14.18 -9.25 2.16
N TRP A 126 -13.48 -10.21 2.75
CA TRP A 126 -12.83 -10.07 4.06
C TRP A 126 -11.47 -9.38 3.92
N ILE A 127 -10.96 -8.82 5.03
CA ILE A 127 -9.66 -8.13 5.06
C ILE A 127 -8.79 -8.71 6.17
N VAL A 128 -7.59 -9.12 5.79
CA VAL A 128 -6.43 -9.19 6.70
C VAL A 128 -5.67 -7.88 6.55
N LEU A 129 -5.71 -7.03 7.58
CA LEU A 129 -5.03 -5.74 7.54
C LEU A 129 -3.58 -5.93 7.95
N ARG A 130 -2.63 -5.43 7.15
CA ARG A 130 -1.19 -5.51 7.43
C ARG A 130 -0.62 -4.10 7.58
N PRO A 131 -0.75 -3.47 8.75
CA PRO A 131 -0.43 -2.05 8.85
C PRO A 131 1.06 -1.74 9.11
N GLY A 132 1.94 -2.74 9.22
CA GLY A 132 3.33 -2.53 9.62
C GLY A 132 3.47 -2.36 11.14
N PRO A 133 4.36 -1.47 11.66
CA PRO A 133 4.89 -0.25 11.01
C PRO A 133 5.95 -0.43 9.92
N TYR A 134 6.64 -1.56 9.84
CA TYR A 134 7.48 -1.90 8.69
C TYR A 134 6.73 -2.87 7.77
N ILE A 135 6.76 -2.66 6.45
CA ILE A 135 5.99 -3.46 5.48
C ILE A 135 6.85 -4.07 4.38
N ASN A 136 8.13 -3.69 4.25
CA ASN A 136 8.94 -3.98 3.06
C ASN A 136 8.24 -3.47 1.78
N ALA A 137 7.53 -4.37 1.11
CA ALA A 137 6.63 -4.13 -0.02
C ALA A 137 7.29 -3.50 -1.24
N GLU A 138 8.62 -3.56 -1.34
CA GLU A 138 9.43 -2.87 -2.34
C GLU A 138 9.16 -1.37 -2.33
N THR A 139 9.12 -0.80 -1.12
CA THR A 139 8.86 0.63 -0.89
C THR A 139 10.01 1.31 -0.17
N SER A 140 10.19 2.60 -0.43
CA SER A 140 11.21 3.42 0.20
C SER A 140 11.16 3.28 1.73
N ALA A 141 12.32 2.98 2.34
CA ALA A 141 12.47 2.68 3.77
C ALA A 141 11.65 1.47 4.26
N GLY A 142 11.26 0.56 3.37
CA GLY A 142 10.32 -0.54 3.64
C GLY A 142 8.98 -0.03 4.18
N GLY A 143 8.58 1.16 3.73
CA GLY A 143 7.33 1.85 4.06
C GLY A 143 7.38 2.66 5.35
N LEU A 144 8.47 2.63 6.11
CA LEU A 144 8.64 3.44 7.31
C LEU A 144 8.58 4.94 6.98
N PRO A 145 8.06 5.78 7.89
CA PRO A 145 8.12 7.22 7.73
C PRO A 145 9.54 7.74 7.58
N HIS A 146 9.78 8.50 6.52
CA HIS A 146 11.13 8.94 6.17
C HIS A 146 11.78 9.82 7.24
N TRP A 147 11.01 10.61 8.00
CA TRP A 147 11.55 11.37 9.13
C TRP A 147 12.11 10.47 10.24
N MET A 148 11.63 9.22 10.39
CA MET A 148 12.16 8.29 11.38
C MET A 148 13.60 7.86 11.06
N THR A 149 14.01 7.90 9.80
CA THR A 149 15.35 7.45 9.40
C THR A 149 16.47 8.39 9.88
N THR A 150 16.10 9.62 10.26
CA THR A 150 17.03 10.66 10.74
C THR A 150 16.73 11.17 12.14
N GLU A 151 15.47 11.13 12.57
CA GLU A 151 15.13 11.65 13.90
C GLU A 151 15.06 10.58 15.01
N VAL A 152 15.10 9.28 14.66
CA VAL A 152 15.18 8.17 15.63
C VAL A 152 16.62 7.71 15.74
N ALA A 153 17.21 7.85 16.93
CA ALA A 153 18.59 7.48 17.20
C ALA A 153 18.73 5.97 17.47
N GLY A 154 17.74 5.37 18.12
CA GLY A 154 17.66 3.93 18.34
C GLY A 154 17.54 3.14 17.04
N VAL A 155 17.90 1.86 17.10
CA VAL A 155 17.77 0.93 15.98
C VAL A 155 16.29 0.76 15.64
N LEU A 156 15.91 0.92 14.38
CA LEU A 156 14.52 0.75 13.94
C LEU A 156 14.07 -0.70 14.14
N ARG A 157 12.76 -0.93 14.26
CA ARG A 157 12.17 -2.28 14.42
C ARG A 157 12.66 -3.02 15.68
N THR A 158 13.04 -2.28 16.72
CA THR A 158 13.43 -2.82 18.03
C THR A 158 12.60 -2.20 19.16
N ASN A 159 12.77 -2.64 20.40
CA ASN A 159 12.15 -2.01 21.56
C ASN A 159 12.88 -0.72 22.03
N ALA A 160 13.61 -0.04 21.13
CA ALA A 160 14.24 1.23 21.43
C ALA A 160 13.18 2.28 21.81
N SER A 161 13.38 2.97 22.94
CA SER A 161 12.34 3.82 23.53
C SER A 161 11.90 5.02 22.67
N ASP A 162 12.77 5.48 21.77
CA ASP A 162 12.49 6.55 20.81
C ASP A 162 11.79 6.01 19.56
N TYR A 163 12.13 4.79 19.09
CA TYR A 163 11.35 4.10 18.05
C TYR A 163 9.93 3.76 18.54
N PHE A 164 9.79 3.27 19.77
CA PHE A 164 8.50 3.04 20.43
C PHE A 164 7.61 4.28 20.37
N LYS A 165 8.14 5.44 20.76
CA LYS A 165 7.41 6.72 20.69
C LYS A 165 7.11 7.16 19.26
N ALA A 166 7.98 6.81 18.31
CA ALA A 166 7.85 7.23 16.93
C ALA A 166 6.66 6.55 16.22
N TRP A 167 6.47 5.23 16.39
CA TRP A 167 5.38 4.52 15.73
C TRP A 167 4.02 4.69 16.41
N GLN A 168 3.97 5.08 17.68
CA GLN A 168 2.74 5.16 18.47
C GLN A 168 1.61 6.00 17.84
N PRO A 169 1.85 7.24 17.37
CA PRO A 169 0.79 8.04 16.73
C PRO A 169 0.21 7.36 15.50
N TYR A 170 1.07 6.74 14.68
CA TYR A 170 0.67 6.01 13.50
C TYR A 170 -0.21 4.80 13.85
N VAL A 171 0.25 3.94 14.76
CA VAL A 171 -0.51 2.76 15.20
C VAL A 171 -1.84 3.18 15.85
N GLY A 172 -1.85 4.27 16.62
CA GLY A 172 -3.08 4.85 17.20
C GLY A 172 -4.11 5.23 16.14
N ALA A 173 -3.70 5.85 15.04
CA ALA A 173 -4.59 6.21 13.95
C ALA A 173 -5.10 4.98 13.17
N ILE A 174 -4.25 3.97 12.97
CA ILE A 174 -4.67 2.69 12.39
C ILE A 174 -5.75 2.03 13.25
N ILE A 175 -5.55 2.01 14.57
CA ILE A 175 -6.53 1.50 15.55
C ILE A 175 -7.86 2.26 15.40
N GLU A 176 -7.83 3.59 15.45
CA GLU A 176 -9.04 4.43 15.37
C GLU A 176 -9.83 4.16 14.08
N ALA A 177 -9.14 4.01 12.95
CA ALA A 177 -9.79 3.72 11.68
C ALA A 177 -10.30 2.27 11.56
N THR A 178 -9.69 1.32 12.27
CA THR A 178 -9.92 -0.12 12.11
C THR A 178 -10.91 -0.68 13.12
N GLU A 179 -10.90 -0.19 14.37
CA GLU A 179 -11.76 -0.71 15.46
C GLU A 179 -13.24 -0.82 15.07
N PRO A 180 -13.86 0.18 14.40
CA PRO A 180 -15.27 0.12 14.02
C PRO A 180 -15.57 -0.85 12.86
N TYR A 181 -14.54 -1.33 12.17
CA TYR A 181 -14.64 -2.15 10.96
C TYR A 181 -14.16 -3.59 11.15
N GLN A 182 -13.96 -4.01 12.39
CA GLN A 182 -13.81 -5.42 12.73
C GLN A 182 -15.10 -6.18 12.46
N ILE A 183 -14.99 -7.47 12.14
CA ILE A 183 -16.16 -8.36 11.96
C ILE A 183 -17.11 -8.35 13.16
N THR A 184 -16.58 -8.17 14.38
CA THR A 184 -17.35 -8.03 15.64
C THR A 184 -18.23 -6.79 15.70
N LYS A 185 -17.93 -5.78 14.87
CA LYS A 185 -18.69 -4.54 14.71
C LYS A 185 -19.46 -4.50 13.39
N GLY A 186 -19.50 -5.62 12.65
CA GLY A 186 -20.16 -5.72 11.36
C GLY A 186 -19.31 -5.26 10.17
N GLY A 187 -17.99 -5.09 10.35
CA GLY A 187 -17.05 -4.74 9.29
C GLY A 187 -16.34 -5.95 8.64
N PRO A 188 -15.44 -5.71 7.67
CA PRO A 188 -14.79 -6.77 6.90
C PRO A 188 -13.46 -7.26 7.51
N VAL A 189 -12.93 -6.61 8.54
CA VAL A 189 -11.60 -6.94 9.09
C VAL A 189 -11.70 -8.18 9.98
N ILE A 190 -10.96 -9.23 9.61
CA ILE A 190 -10.97 -10.54 10.28
C ILE A 190 -9.66 -10.89 10.98
N ALA A 191 -8.57 -10.19 10.67
CA ALA A 191 -7.27 -10.33 11.32
C ALA A 191 -6.42 -9.07 11.10
N VAL A 192 -5.42 -8.86 11.97
CA VAL A 192 -4.42 -7.80 11.84
C VAL A 192 -3.02 -8.43 11.94
N GLN A 193 -2.15 -8.19 10.96
CA GLN A 193 -0.77 -8.68 11.01
C GLN A 193 0.11 -7.74 11.86
N ILE A 194 1.01 -8.31 12.66
CA ILE A 194 2.02 -7.57 13.44
C ILE A 194 3.33 -7.53 12.66
N ASP A 195 3.80 -6.32 12.33
CA ASP A 195 5.03 -6.08 11.57
C ASP A 195 5.11 -6.90 10.25
N ASN A 196 6.32 -7.13 9.74
CA ASN A 196 6.54 -7.90 8.51
C ASN A 196 7.89 -8.63 8.51
N GLU A 197 7.89 -9.94 8.23
CA GLU A 197 9.09 -10.74 7.92
C GLU A 197 10.31 -10.48 8.82
N TYR A 198 10.18 -10.71 10.13
CA TYR A 198 11.21 -10.47 11.13
C TYR A 198 11.57 -11.67 12.02
N TYR A 199 12.84 -11.76 12.43
CA TYR A 199 13.28 -12.89 13.25
C TYR A 199 13.04 -12.65 14.75
N GLN A 200 12.61 -13.70 15.45
CA GLN A 200 12.40 -13.64 16.89
C GLN A 200 13.73 -13.65 17.67
N SER A 201 13.90 -12.65 18.53
CA SER A 201 14.98 -12.49 19.51
C SER A 201 14.42 -11.81 20.76
N ALA A 202 15.19 -11.67 21.84
CA ALA A 202 14.70 -10.99 23.05
C ALA A 202 14.26 -9.53 22.78
N VAL A 203 14.99 -8.81 21.92
CA VAL A 203 14.71 -7.41 21.56
C VAL A 203 13.46 -7.31 20.70
N THR A 204 13.35 -8.18 19.69
CA THR A 204 12.27 -8.14 18.70
C THR A 204 10.97 -8.73 19.26
N SER A 205 11.06 -9.68 20.19
CA SER A 205 9.94 -10.18 21.00
C SER A 205 9.30 -9.09 21.85
N ALA A 206 10.12 -8.26 22.51
CA ALA A 206 9.60 -7.14 23.30
C ALA A 206 8.88 -6.11 22.42
N TYR A 207 9.45 -5.80 21.24
CA TYR A 207 8.82 -4.92 20.26
C TYR A 207 7.48 -5.46 19.74
N PHE A 208 7.41 -6.73 19.36
CA PHE A 208 6.15 -7.37 18.95
C PHE A 208 5.09 -7.30 20.06
N ALA A 209 5.47 -7.61 21.30
CA ALA A 209 4.57 -7.50 22.45
C ALA A 209 4.09 -6.06 22.71
N GLU A 210 4.91 -5.04 22.43
CA GLU A 210 4.51 -3.63 22.51
C GLU A 210 3.46 -3.25 21.47
N LEU A 211 3.59 -3.74 20.22
CA LEU A 211 2.60 -3.55 19.17
C LEU A 211 1.28 -4.25 19.49
N GLU A 212 1.33 -5.54 19.85
CA GLU A 212 0.16 -6.32 20.26
C GLU A 212 -0.59 -5.64 21.41
N ALA A 213 0.15 -5.21 22.45
CA ALA A 213 -0.44 -4.51 23.58
C ALA A 213 -1.11 -3.19 23.17
N ALA A 214 -0.55 -2.46 22.21
CA ALA A 214 -1.15 -1.23 21.69
C ALA A 214 -2.47 -1.53 20.97
N TYR A 215 -2.51 -2.53 20.07
CA TYR A 215 -3.71 -2.93 19.35
C TYR A 215 -4.81 -3.46 20.30
N ILE A 216 -4.46 -4.32 21.25
CA ILE A 216 -5.40 -4.85 22.26
C ILE A 216 -6.00 -3.70 23.08
N LYS A 217 -5.14 -2.81 23.60
CA LYS A 217 -5.60 -1.64 24.37
C LYS A 217 -6.48 -0.71 23.54
N GLY A 218 -6.23 -0.66 22.22
CA GLY A 218 -6.99 0.08 21.24
C GLY A 218 -8.35 -0.53 20.87
N GLY A 219 -8.69 -1.72 21.37
CA GLY A 219 -9.97 -2.38 21.06
C GLY A 219 -9.92 -3.29 19.83
N ILE A 220 -8.74 -3.59 19.30
CA ILE A 220 -8.59 -4.65 18.29
C ILE A 220 -8.68 -6.00 19.01
N VAL A 221 -9.68 -6.79 18.63
CA VAL A 221 -10.03 -8.07 19.24
C VAL A 221 -9.97 -9.24 18.24
N VAL A 222 -9.88 -8.96 16.94
CA VAL A 222 -9.61 -10.00 15.93
C VAL A 222 -8.19 -10.58 16.10
N PRO A 223 -7.93 -11.82 15.62
CA PRO A 223 -6.64 -12.46 15.78
C PRO A 223 -5.49 -11.66 15.19
N PHE A 224 -4.35 -11.70 15.86
CA PHE A 224 -3.08 -11.26 15.32
C PHE A 224 -2.42 -12.35 14.50
N THR A 225 -1.91 -11.96 13.34
CA THR A 225 -1.14 -12.84 12.46
C THR A 225 0.28 -12.36 12.32
N TYR A 226 1.14 -13.24 11.81
CA TYR A 226 2.51 -12.91 11.46
C TYR A 226 2.93 -13.70 10.23
N ASN A 227 3.84 -13.13 9.44
CA ASN A 227 4.40 -13.72 8.23
C ASN A 227 5.91 -13.88 8.36
N ASP A 228 6.34 -15.08 8.77
CA ASP A 228 7.76 -15.43 8.80
C ASP A 228 8.33 -15.44 7.36
N PRO A 229 9.51 -14.86 7.07
CA PRO A 229 10.07 -14.86 5.70
C PRO A 229 10.38 -16.26 5.14
N GLY A 230 10.18 -17.31 5.96
CA GLY A 230 10.20 -18.70 5.53
C GLY A 230 9.92 -19.62 6.71
N GLU A 231 10.46 -20.84 6.66
CA GLU A 231 10.23 -21.87 7.67
C GLU A 231 11.03 -21.63 8.99
N GLY A 232 10.97 -20.39 9.54
CA GLY A 232 11.79 -19.90 10.66
C GLY A 232 11.26 -20.16 12.07
N GLN A 233 9.96 -20.38 12.24
CA GLN A 233 9.28 -20.57 13.54
C GLN A 233 9.32 -19.35 14.49
N SER A 234 9.48 -18.15 13.94
CA SER A 234 9.47 -16.91 14.72
C SER A 234 8.06 -16.58 15.20
N PHE A 235 7.95 -16.17 16.47
CA PHE A 235 6.70 -15.69 17.09
C PHE A 235 5.57 -16.74 17.11
N VAL A 236 5.92 -18.04 17.06
CA VAL A 236 4.98 -19.15 17.29
C VAL A 236 4.66 -19.29 18.78
N ASN A 237 5.62 -18.98 19.66
CA ASN A 237 5.47 -19.05 21.11
C ASN A 237 6.37 -18.01 21.81
N GLY A 238 6.14 -17.81 23.11
CA GLY A 238 6.90 -16.86 23.92
C GLY A 238 6.34 -15.45 23.91
N THR A 239 7.20 -14.46 24.16
CA THR A 239 6.81 -13.03 24.15
C THR A 239 6.65 -12.55 22.71
N GLY A 240 5.58 -11.81 22.43
CA GLY A 240 5.23 -11.36 21.08
C GLY A 240 4.75 -12.48 20.16
N ALA A 241 4.25 -13.58 20.72
CA ALA A 241 3.69 -14.67 19.95
C ALA A 241 2.28 -14.32 19.47
N VAL A 242 2.05 -14.46 18.17
CA VAL A 242 0.76 -14.14 17.55
C VAL A 242 -0.25 -15.28 17.67
N ASP A 243 -1.53 -15.00 17.39
CA ASP A 243 -2.61 -15.98 17.49
C ASP A 243 -2.54 -17.04 16.38
N ILE A 244 -2.21 -16.62 15.16
CA ILE A 244 -2.09 -17.48 13.98
C ILE A 244 -0.75 -17.22 13.29
N TYR A 245 0.14 -18.20 13.37
CA TYR A 245 1.43 -18.18 12.68
C TYR A 245 1.24 -18.52 11.19
N GLY A 246 1.86 -17.73 10.33
CA GLY A 246 2.05 -18.03 8.93
C GLY A 246 3.48 -17.77 8.50
N PHE A 247 3.84 -18.30 7.35
CA PHE A 247 5.12 -18.00 6.70
C PHE A 247 4.95 -17.76 5.21
N ASP A 248 5.90 -17.05 4.63
CA ASP A 248 5.87 -16.64 3.23
C ASP A 248 6.68 -17.59 2.37
N ALA A 249 6.27 -17.72 1.10
CA ALA A 249 6.96 -18.58 0.16
C ALA A 249 6.94 -18.05 -1.27
N TYR A 250 8.15 -17.83 -1.79
CA TYR A 250 8.43 -17.43 -3.16
C TYR A 250 9.27 -18.50 -3.89
N PRO A 251 8.67 -19.65 -4.25
CA PRO A 251 9.43 -20.82 -4.69
C PRO A 251 10.19 -20.64 -6.01
N GLN A 252 9.76 -19.74 -6.89
CA GLN A 252 10.51 -19.40 -8.12
C GLN A 252 11.54 -18.29 -7.91
N LEU A 253 11.66 -17.73 -6.71
CA LEU A 253 12.43 -16.52 -6.44
C LEU A 253 11.94 -15.37 -7.33
N PHE A 254 12.80 -14.38 -7.60
CA PHE A 254 12.40 -13.13 -8.25
C PHE A 254 13.14 -12.81 -9.56
N ASP A 255 13.99 -13.71 -10.08
CA ASP A 255 14.68 -13.50 -11.36
C ASP A 255 13.81 -14.01 -12.52
N CYS A 256 13.20 -13.08 -13.26
CA CYS A 256 12.36 -13.39 -14.40
C CYS A 256 13.12 -13.53 -15.73
N SER A 257 14.46 -13.56 -15.73
CA SER A 257 15.27 -13.58 -16.96
C SER A 257 15.17 -14.87 -17.76
N ASN A 258 14.78 -15.97 -17.11
CA ASN A 258 14.58 -17.28 -17.73
C ASN A 258 13.23 -17.86 -17.31
N PRO A 259 12.09 -17.28 -17.75
CA PRO A 259 10.76 -17.60 -17.22
C PRO A 259 10.34 -19.06 -17.45
N GLU A 260 10.91 -19.72 -18.46
CA GLU A 260 10.69 -21.13 -18.73
C GLU A 260 11.51 -22.06 -17.81
N GLN A 261 12.51 -21.60 -17.06
CA GLN A 261 13.30 -22.43 -16.15
C GLN A 261 12.72 -22.40 -14.74
N TRP A 262 12.24 -23.53 -14.25
CA TRP A 262 11.57 -23.61 -12.96
C TRP A 262 12.45 -24.22 -11.86
N ASN A 263 12.35 -23.65 -10.67
CA ASN A 263 12.69 -24.37 -9.45
C ASN A 263 11.65 -25.47 -9.18
N PRO A 264 12.05 -26.66 -8.69
CA PRO A 264 11.11 -27.69 -8.26
C PRO A 264 10.19 -27.19 -7.13
N VAL A 265 9.02 -27.80 -6.99
CA VAL A 265 8.12 -27.51 -5.88
C VAL A 265 8.74 -27.90 -4.54
N THR A 266 8.49 -27.11 -3.51
CA THR A 266 8.81 -27.46 -2.13
C THR A 266 7.87 -28.55 -1.63
N THR A 267 8.41 -29.61 -1.02
CA THR A 267 7.65 -30.83 -0.67
C THR A 267 7.43 -31.02 0.83
N ASN A 268 8.04 -30.22 1.70
CA ASN A 268 7.99 -30.37 3.16
C ASN A 268 6.96 -29.46 3.86
N TYR A 269 6.21 -28.61 3.15
CA TYR A 269 5.28 -27.66 3.78
C TYR A 269 4.30 -28.29 4.77
N HIS A 270 3.73 -29.46 4.45
CA HIS A 270 2.82 -30.15 5.36
C HIS A 270 3.53 -30.63 6.63
N SER A 271 4.65 -31.33 6.50
CA SER A 271 5.39 -31.84 7.66
C SER A 271 5.98 -30.71 8.52
N TYR A 272 6.36 -29.60 7.90
CA TYR A 272 6.78 -28.39 8.61
C TYR A 272 5.64 -27.84 9.47
N HIS A 273 4.46 -27.63 8.91
CA HIS A 273 3.28 -27.15 9.65
C HIS A 273 2.92 -28.09 10.81
N GLU A 274 2.84 -29.40 10.56
CA GLU A 274 2.51 -30.40 11.58
C GLU A 274 3.52 -30.41 12.75
N SER A 275 4.79 -30.09 12.47
CA SER A 275 5.83 -30.00 13.49
C SER A 275 5.88 -28.66 14.23
N THR A 276 5.32 -27.60 13.64
CA THR A 276 5.48 -26.21 14.11
C THR A 276 4.24 -25.71 14.83
N ASN A 277 3.07 -25.77 14.18
CA ASN A 277 1.83 -25.18 14.67
C ASN A 277 0.55 -25.98 14.29
N PRO A 278 0.48 -27.30 14.55
CA PRO A 278 -0.61 -28.18 14.08
C PRO A 278 -2.01 -27.86 14.65
N SER A 279 -2.10 -27.03 15.69
CA SER A 279 -3.39 -26.60 16.26
C SER A 279 -3.99 -25.37 15.58
N GLN A 280 -3.27 -24.78 14.63
CA GLN A 280 -3.69 -23.60 13.87
C GLN A 280 -4.01 -24.00 12.43
N PRO A 281 -4.83 -23.22 11.70
CA PRO A 281 -5.01 -23.43 10.28
C PRO A 281 -3.69 -23.13 9.56
N PHE A 282 -3.31 -23.98 8.61
CA PHE A 282 -2.09 -23.76 7.85
C PHE A 282 -2.24 -22.51 6.97
N TYR A 283 -1.46 -21.47 7.29
CA TYR A 283 -1.50 -20.13 6.71
C TYR A 283 -0.20 -19.76 5.97
N LEU A 284 -0.36 -19.34 4.70
CA LEU A 284 0.66 -18.68 3.88
C LEU A 284 0.24 -17.22 3.67
N PRO A 285 0.70 -16.26 4.50
CA PRO A 285 0.32 -14.85 4.39
C PRO A 285 0.73 -14.23 3.07
N GLU A 286 1.88 -14.61 2.53
CA GLU A 286 2.31 -14.30 1.17
C GLU A 286 2.75 -15.58 0.44
N PHE A 287 2.05 -15.91 -0.64
CA PHE A 287 2.50 -16.90 -1.60
C PHE A 287 2.64 -16.24 -2.96
N GLN A 288 3.66 -16.66 -3.72
CA GLN A 288 4.01 -16.07 -4.99
C GLN A 288 2.82 -15.95 -5.96
N GLY A 289 2.43 -14.71 -6.21
CA GLY A 289 1.48 -14.29 -7.26
C GLY A 289 2.16 -13.62 -8.45
N GLY A 290 3.48 -13.46 -8.41
CA GLY A 290 4.29 -12.79 -9.43
C GLY A 290 5.73 -12.57 -8.97
N SER A 291 6.37 -11.51 -9.45
CA SER A 291 7.69 -11.07 -8.99
C SER A 291 7.86 -9.57 -9.17
N PHE A 292 8.64 -8.92 -8.30
CA PHE A 292 9.18 -7.60 -8.59
C PHE A 292 10.22 -7.70 -9.73
N ASP A 293 10.59 -6.55 -10.32
CA ASP A 293 11.64 -6.46 -11.33
C ASP A 293 12.52 -5.23 -11.08
N ALA A 294 13.81 -5.38 -11.37
CA ALA A 294 14.83 -4.41 -11.01
C ALA A 294 15.20 -3.45 -12.16
N TRP A 295 15.95 -2.40 -11.83
CA TRP A 295 16.52 -1.51 -12.85
C TRP A 295 17.61 -2.23 -13.65
N GLY A 296 17.67 -2.03 -14.96
CA GLY A 296 18.80 -2.53 -15.74
C GLY A 296 18.52 -2.69 -17.23
N PRO A 297 19.58 -2.61 -18.07
CA PRO A 297 19.43 -2.73 -19.52
C PRO A 297 19.10 -4.16 -19.96
N THR A 298 19.30 -5.13 -19.07
CA THR A 298 18.97 -6.54 -19.25
C THR A 298 17.87 -6.98 -18.28
N ALA A 299 17.19 -6.04 -17.61
CA ALA A 299 16.05 -6.38 -16.78
C ALA A 299 14.94 -6.98 -17.66
N PRO A 300 14.36 -8.12 -17.28
CA PRO A 300 13.44 -8.88 -18.13
C PRO A 300 12.07 -8.21 -18.32
N GLY A 301 11.67 -7.30 -17.42
CA GLY A 301 10.36 -6.67 -17.45
C GLY A 301 9.24 -7.57 -16.91
N TYR A 302 8.16 -6.96 -16.44
CA TYR A 302 7.03 -7.69 -15.85
C TYR A 302 6.32 -8.66 -16.80
N ALA A 303 6.45 -8.51 -18.12
CA ALA A 303 5.93 -9.47 -19.09
C ALA A 303 6.57 -10.86 -18.91
N ALA A 304 7.88 -10.92 -18.67
CA ALA A 304 8.57 -12.18 -18.39
C ALA A 304 8.21 -12.72 -16.99
N CYS A 305 7.99 -11.85 -16.00
CA CYS A 305 7.52 -12.26 -14.68
C CYS A 305 6.11 -12.88 -14.73
N ALA A 306 5.23 -12.35 -15.58
CA ALA A 306 3.90 -12.90 -15.83
C ALA A 306 3.96 -14.29 -16.48
N GLU A 307 5.00 -14.57 -17.28
CA GLU A 307 5.24 -15.88 -17.87
C GLU A 307 5.77 -16.89 -16.83
N LEU A 308 6.80 -16.51 -16.05
CA LEU A 308 7.38 -17.36 -15.00
C LEU A 308 6.30 -17.86 -14.02
N THR A 309 5.40 -16.96 -13.63
CA THR A 309 4.31 -17.21 -12.68
C THR A 309 2.94 -17.32 -13.35
N GLY A 310 2.89 -17.74 -14.61
CA GLY A 310 1.66 -17.85 -15.41
C GLY A 310 0.72 -18.99 -14.99
N ALA A 311 -0.27 -19.31 -15.83
CA ALA A 311 -1.30 -20.31 -15.54
C ALA A 311 -0.75 -21.71 -15.19
N SER A 312 0.34 -22.15 -15.82
CA SER A 312 0.98 -23.43 -15.46
C SER A 312 1.58 -23.39 -14.05
N PHE A 313 2.17 -22.25 -13.64
CA PHE A 313 2.70 -22.07 -12.30
C PHE A 313 1.57 -22.15 -11.28
N GLU A 314 0.48 -21.41 -11.49
CA GLU A 314 -0.71 -21.50 -10.64
C GLU A 314 -1.29 -22.93 -10.62
N SER A 315 -1.27 -23.62 -11.77
CA SER A 315 -1.77 -24.99 -11.87
C SER A 315 -1.04 -25.92 -10.92
N VAL A 316 0.29 -25.89 -10.91
CA VAL A 316 1.16 -26.79 -10.13
C VAL A 316 1.34 -26.31 -8.69
N PHE A 317 1.75 -25.05 -8.49
CA PHE A 317 2.15 -24.54 -7.18
C PHE A 317 0.96 -24.28 -6.27
N TYR A 318 -0.17 -23.76 -6.78
CA TYR A 318 -1.33 -23.51 -5.92
C TYR A 318 -2.02 -24.82 -5.53
N ARG A 319 -2.08 -25.80 -6.43
CA ARG A 319 -2.54 -27.15 -6.07
C ARG A 319 -1.54 -27.91 -5.20
N GLN A 320 -0.25 -27.59 -5.24
CA GLN A 320 0.70 -28.10 -4.25
C GLN A 320 0.38 -27.57 -2.84
N LEU A 321 -0.06 -26.31 -2.69
CA LEU A 321 -0.56 -25.82 -1.40
C LEU A 321 -1.78 -26.61 -0.92
N TRP A 322 -2.69 -26.94 -1.83
CA TRP A 322 -3.85 -27.79 -1.52
C TRP A 322 -3.41 -29.17 -1.05
N ALA A 323 -2.47 -29.79 -1.77
CA ALA A 323 -1.87 -31.08 -1.40
C ALA A 323 -1.17 -31.02 -0.03
N SER A 324 -0.54 -29.90 0.31
CA SER A 324 0.05 -29.66 1.63
C SER A 324 -0.97 -29.30 2.72
N ASN A 325 -2.26 -29.35 2.39
CA ASN A 325 -3.39 -29.09 3.26
C ASN A 325 -3.54 -27.63 3.75
N VAL A 326 -2.97 -26.64 3.03
CA VAL A 326 -3.15 -25.21 3.32
C VAL A 326 -4.64 -24.82 3.31
N LYS A 327 -5.06 -23.92 4.21
CA LYS A 327 -6.45 -23.42 4.32
C LYS A 327 -6.58 -21.90 4.42
N MET A 328 -5.46 -21.22 4.58
CA MET A 328 -5.37 -19.76 4.49
C MET A 328 -4.20 -19.41 3.56
N VAL A 329 -4.45 -18.62 2.52
CA VAL A 329 -3.40 -18.16 1.61
C VAL A 329 -3.73 -16.77 1.07
N SER A 330 -2.74 -15.88 0.94
CA SER A 330 -2.82 -14.68 0.10
C SER A 330 -1.81 -14.75 -1.04
N PHE A 331 -2.24 -14.46 -2.27
CA PHE A 331 -1.32 -14.36 -3.40
C PHE A 331 -0.76 -12.95 -3.53
N TYR A 332 0.54 -12.83 -3.31
CA TYR A 332 1.28 -11.56 -3.39
C TYR A 332 1.98 -11.50 -4.76
N MET A 333 1.52 -10.69 -5.74
CA MET A 333 0.34 -9.83 -5.78
C MET A 333 -0.77 -10.41 -6.67
N VAL A 334 -2.04 -10.10 -6.36
CA VAL A 334 -3.15 -10.26 -7.32
C VAL A 334 -3.35 -8.99 -8.17
N TYR A 335 -3.14 -7.82 -7.58
CA TYR A 335 -3.02 -6.55 -8.28
C TYR A 335 -1.93 -5.72 -7.61
N GLY A 336 -0.83 -5.45 -8.33
CA GLY A 336 0.28 -4.69 -7.79
C GLY A 336 0.12 -3.16 -7.91
N GLY A 337 -0.26 -2.65 -9.08
CA GLY A 337 -0.47 -1.22 -9.33
C GLY A 337 0.80 -0.44 -9.69
N THR A 338 0.86 0.85 -9.33
CA THR A 338 1.95 1.76 -9.68
C THR A 338 2.61 2.34 -8.44
N SER A 339 3.94 2.22 -8.32
CA SER A 339 4.75 2.91 -7.31
C SER A 339 5.03 4.35 -7.78
N TRP A 340 3.99 5.19 -7.81
CA TRP A 340 4.07 6.60 -8.22
C TRP A 340 4.89 7.45 -7.22
N GLY A 341 5.38 8.61 -7.67
CA GLY A 341 6.24 9.48 -6.86
C GLY A 341 7.50 8.78 -6.34
N GLY A 342 7.90 9.12 -5.12
CA GLY A 342 9.02 8.53 -4.38
C GLY A 342 8.66 7.31 -3.54
N ILE A 343 7.59 6.57 -3.89
CA ILE A 343 7.22 5.31 -3.23
C ILE A 343 8.26 4.18 -3.42
N PRO A 344 8.83 3.93 -4.62
CA PRO A 344 9.68 2.75 -4.80
C PRO A 344 10.98 2.88 -3.99
N PHE A 345 11.48 1.75 -3.49
CA PHE A 345 12.88 1.67 -3.03
C PHE A 345 13.83 1.53 -4.24
N PRO A 346 15.15 1.70 -4.06
CA PRO A 346 16.08 1.74 -5.19
C PRO A 346 16.12 0.50 -6.08
N GLY A 347 15.74 -0.68 -5.56
CA GLY A 347 15.81 -1.94 -6.30
C GLY A 347 14.67 -2.16 -7.29
N VAL A 348 13.66 -1.28 -7.37
CA VAL A 348 12.55 -1.38 -8.33
C VAL A 348 12.25 -0.05 -9.02
N TYR A 349 11.55 -0.12 -10.15
CA TYR A 349 11.13 1.05 -10.93
C TYR A 349 9.65 1.44 -10.68
N THR A 350 9.09 2.36 -11.47
CA THR A 350 7.77 2.95 -11.20
C THR A 350 6.62 1.94 -11.33
N SER A 351 6.65 1.08 -12.34
CA SER A 351 5.65 0.01 -12.45
C SER A 351 5.80 -0.99 -11.29
N TYR A 352 4.66 -1.42 -10.77
CA TYR A 352 4.56 -2.56 -9.87
C TYR A 352 3.48 -3.51 -10.39
N ASP A 353 3.46 -3.74 -11.71
CA ASP A 353 2.56 -4.71 -12.37
C ASP A 353 2.70 -6.11 -11.76
N TYR A 354 3.94 -6.45 -11.38
CA TYR A 354 4.31 -7.68 -10.68
C TYR A 354 4.15 -8.95 -11.54
N GLY A 355 3.69 -8.84 -12.80
CA GLY A 355 3.23 -9.98 -13.57
C GLY A 355 1.99 -10.63 -12.97
N SER A 356 1.17 -9.86 -12.25
CA SER A 356 0.03 -10.34 -11.47
C SER A 356 -1.19 -10.71 -12.33
N ALA A 357 -2.19 -11.37 -11.73
CA ALA A 357 -3.39 -11.80 -12.44
C ALA A 357 -4.23 -10.61 -12.98
N ILE A 358 -4.18 -9.47 -12.29
CA ILE A 358 -4.74 -8.20 -12.74
C ILE A 358 -3.57 -7.25 -13.01
N SER A 359 -3.35 -6.89 -14.28
CA SER A 359 -2.22 -6.03 -14.67
C SER A 359 -2.33 -4.62 -14.09
N GLU A 360 -1.25 -3.85 -14.10
CA GLU A 360 -1.14 -2.49 -13.56
C GLU A 360 -2.26 -1.55 -14.07
N ASN A 361 -2.61 -1.64 -15.35
CA ASN A 361 -3.69 -0.89 -15.98
C ASN A 361 -5.11 -1.44 -15.69
N ARG A 362 -5.22 -2.43 -14.80
CA ARG A 362 -6.43 -3.14 -14.36
C ARG A 362 -7.01 -4.14 -15.35
N ASN A 363 -6.34 -4.44 -16.45
CA ASN A 363 -6.78 -5.50 -17.36
C ASN A 363 -6.62 -6.89 -16.72
N LEU A 364 -7.46 -7.84 -17.11
CA LEU A 364 -7.37 -9.23 -16.67
C LEU A 364 -6.40 -10.01 -17.57
N SER A 365 -5.42 -10.69 -16.97
CA SER A 365 -4.57 -11.63 -17.71
C SER A 365 -5.42 -12.79 -18.22
N THR A 366 -5.41 -13.06 -19.53
CA THR A 366 -6.34 -14.00 -20.16
C THR A 366 -6.23 -15.44 -19.64
N THR A 367 -5.01 -15.91 -19.37
CA THR A 367 -4.76 -17.30 -18.94
C THR A 367 -4.58 -17.43 -17.44
N LYS A 368 -3.77 -16.56 -16.82
CA LYS A 368 -3.46 -16.57 -15.39
C LYS A 368 -4.71 -16.30 -14.55
N TYR A 369 -5.41 -15.19 -14.78
CA TYR A 369 -6.64 -14.88 -14.05
C TYR A 369 -7.72 -15.97 -14.23
N ALA A 370 -7.80 -16.58 -15.41
CA ALA A 370 -8.74 -17.67 -15.67
C ALA A 370 -8.41 -18.93 -14.84
N GLU A 371 -7.13 -19.28 -14.68
CA GLU A 371 -6.71 -20.41 -13.84
C GLU A 371 -6.99 -20.16 -12.36
N LEU A 372 -6.56 -19.02 -11.83
CA LEU A 372 -6.92 -18.56 -10.49
C LEU A 372 -8.44 -18.62 -10.26
N LYS A 373 -9.24 -18.21 -11.25
CA LYS A 373 -10.70 -18.23 -11.15
C LYS A 373 -11.27 -19.65 -11.07
N ARG A 374 -10.83 -20.56 -11.93
CA ARG A 374 -11.29 -21.96 -11.93
C ARG A 374 -11.02 -22.60 -10.56
N GLN A 375 -9.82 -22.37 -10.01
CA GLN A 375 -9.44 -22.84 -8.68
C GLN A 375 -10.28 -22.24 -7.55
N ALA A 376 -10.51 -20.93 -7.58
CA ALA A 376 -11.29 -20.26 -6.53
C ALA A 376 -12.77 -20.65 -6.55
N LEU A 377 -13.37 -20.85 -7.74
CA LEU A 377 -14.76 -21.31 -7.86
C LEU A 377 -14.92 -22.77 -7.41
N PHE A 378 -13.93 -23.63 -7.65
CA PHE A 378 -13.84 -24.95 -7.03
C PHE A 378 -13.87 -24.85 -5.51
N LEU A 379 -12.96 -24.08 -4.90
CA LEU A 379 -12.87 -23.96 -3.45
C LEU A 379 -14.16 -23.39 -2.85
N ARG A 380 -14.75 -22.35 -3.46
CA ARG A 380 -16.02 -21.75 -3.02
C ARG A 380 -17.17 -22.77 -2.96
N SER A 381 -17.18 -23.72 -3.89
CA SER A 381 -18.23 -24.74 -4.02
C SER A 381 -17.89 -26.08 -3.34
N SER A 382 -16.71 -26.17 -2.70
CA SER A 382 -16.18 -27.37 -2.06
C SER A 382 -16.03 -27.22 -0.53
N PRO A 383 -17.09 -26.99 0.26
CA PRO A 383 -16.97 -26.84 1.72
C PRO A 383 -16.42 -28.10 2.41
N ALA A 384 -16.58 -29.28 1.79
CA ALA A 384 -15.92 -30.52 2.20
C ALA A 384 -14.38 -30.41 2.22
N PHE A 385 -13.80 -29.55 1.39
CA PHE A 385 -12.36 -29.34 1.36
C PHE A 385 -11.85 -28.50 2.53
N TYR A 386 -12.72 -27.79 3.27
CA TYR A 386 -12.29 -26.86 4.33
C TYR A 386 -11.84 -27.57 5.61
N LYS A 387 -12.13 -28.87 5.71
CA LYS A 387 -11.75 -29.75 6.81
C LYS A 387 -11.33 -31.08 6.21
N THR A 388 -10.04 -31.26 6.00
CA THR A 388 -9.47 -32.47 5.40
C THR A 388 -8.31 -32.96 6.23
N ASP A 389 -8.28 -34.26 6.49
CA ASP A 389 -7.12 -34.96 7.02
C ASP A 389 -6.15 -35.28 5.88
N TYR A 390 -4.86 -35.13 6.13
CA TYR A 390 -3.81 -35.66 5.27
C TYR A 390 -3.67 -37.15 5.52
N VAL A 391 -4.04 -37.99 4.55
CA VAL A 391 -4.09 -39.45 4.75
C VAL A 391 -2.78 -40.12 4.35
N SER A 392 -2.28 -39.83 3.15
CA SER A 392 -1.02 -40.37 2.62
C SER A 392 -0.60 -39.63 1.35
N ASP A 393 0.64 -39.83 0.92
CA ASP A 393 1.17 -39.39 -0.38
C ASP A 393 1.90 -40.52 -1.11
N SER A 394 2.42 -40.25 -2.31
CA SER A 394 3.21 -41.22 -3.07
C SER A 394 4.49 -41.68 -2.35
N SER A 395 4.98 -40.94 -1.35
CA SER A 395 6.18 -41.32 -0.58
C SER A 395 5.88 -42.33 0.53
N THR A 396 4.67 -42.27 1.09
CA THR A 396 4.18 -43.14 2.16
C THR A 396 3.29 -44.27 1.65
N ASN A 397 2.67 -44.10 0.49
CA ASN A 397 1.81 -45.07 -0.18
C ASN A 397 2.02 -45.01 -1.70
N SER A 398 2.94 -45.84 -2.20
CA SER A 398 3.24 -45.94 -3.63
C SER A 398 2.09 -46.54 -4.47
N GLY A 399 0.99 -46.99 -3.85
CA GLY A 399 -0.16 -47.57 -4.52
C GLY A 399 -1.24 -46.57 -4.94
N LEU A 400 -1.06 -45.27 -4.66
CA LEU A 400 -2.02 -44.23 -5.06
C LEU A 400 -2.12 -44.08 -6.58
N THR A 401 -1.01 -44.26 -7.29
CA THR A 401 -0.92 -44.22 -8.75
C THR A 401 -0.18 -45.45 -9.27
N ASN A 402 -0.44 -45.84 -10.53
CA ASN A 402 0.28 -46.93 -11.18
C ASN A 402 1.60 -46.49 -11.84
N ASP A 403 1.91 -45.18 -11.81
CA ASP A 403 3.10 -44.58 -12.39
C ASP A 403 3.84 -43.74 -11.34
N SER A 404 5.13 -44.02 -11.15
CA SER A 404 6.01 -43.31 -10.22
C SER A 404 6.47 -41.93 -10.74
N ALA A 405 6.22 -41.63 -12.02
CA ALA A 405 6.36 -40.29 -12.57
C ALA A 405 5.27 -39.32 -12.06
N VAL A 406 4.24 -39.82 -11.38
CA VAL A 406 3.18 -39.02 -10.75
C VAL A 406 3.39 -38.95 -9.24
N PHE A 407 3.39 -37.74 -8.71
CA PHE A 407 3.27 -37.51 -7.27
C PHE A 407 1.82 -37.19 -6.93
N ALA A 408 1.25 -37.91 -5.97
CA ALA A 408 -0.12 -37.79 -5.54
C ALA A 408 -0.22 -37.65 -4.02
N VAL A 409 -1.16 -36.83 -3.56
CA VAL A 409 -1.52 -36.70 -2.14
C VAL A 409 -3.00 -36.99 -1.98
N TRP A 410 -3.32 -37.85 -1.01
CA TRP A 410 -4.68 -38.23 -0.66
C TRP A 410 -5.15 -37.47 0.59
N LEU A 411 -6.17 -36.63 0.39
CA LEU A 411 -6.83 -35.88 1.45
C LEU A 411 -8.26 -36.38 1.61
N LYS A 412 -8.76 -36.41 2.85
CA LYS A 412 -10.12 -36.89 3.12
C LYS A 412 -10.83 -36.03 4.15
N ASN A 413 -12.06 -35.65 3.86
CA ASN A 413 -12.91 -35.00 4.86
C ASN A 413 -13.40 -36.06 5.88
N PRO A 414 -13.12 -35.91 7.19
CA PRO A 414 -13.51 -36.89 8.19
C PRO A 414 -15.03 -36.94 8.47
N ASP A 415 -15.74 -35.85 8.20
CA ASP A 415 -17.18 -35.70 8.52
C ASP A 415 -18.08 -36.18 7.37
N GLN A 416 -17.66 -35.92 6.13
CA GLN A 416 -18.45 -36.14 4.91
C GLN A 416 -17.90 -37.29 4.05
N ALA A 417 -16.75 -37.87 4.43
CA ALA A 417 -16.02 -38.90 3.70
C ALA A 417 -15.53 -38.52 2.28
N ALA A 418 -15.84 -37.33 1.78
CA ALA A 418 -15.36 -36.82 0.50
C ALA A 418 -13.83 -36.86 0.42
N GLY A 419 -13.31 -37.40 -0.68
CA GLY A 419 -11.88 -37.55 -0.92
C GLY A 419 -11.37 -36.64 -2.03
N PHE A 420 -10.10 -36.26 -1.92
CA PHE A 420 -9.40 -35.40 -2.87
C PHE A 420 -8.00 -35.94 -3.11
N LEU A 421 -7.76 -36.50 -4.30
CA LEU A 421 -6.44 -36.92 -4.75
C LEU A 421 -5.84 -35.79 -5.59
N VAL A 422 -4.89 -35.06 -5.02
CA VAL A 422 -4.18 -33.99 -5.72
C VAL A 422 -2.95 -34.59 -6.40
N THR A 423 -2.86 -34.50 -7.72
CA THR A 423 -1.81 -35.13 -8.53
C THR A 423 -1.03 -34.11 -9.33
N ARG A 424 0.29 -34.30 -9.46
CA ARG A 424 1.19 -33.57 -10.34
C ARG A 424 2.28 -34.49 -10.86
N GLN A 425 3.09 -34.02 -11.82
CA GLN A 425 4.33 -34.74 -12.15
C GLN A 425 5.29 -34.74 -10.95
N ASN A 426 5.93 -35.88 -10.71
CA ASN A 426 6.92 -36.04 -9.64
C ASN A 426 8.09 -35.07 -9.84
N ASN A 427 8.62 -35.00 -11.07
CA ASN A 427 9.43 -33.86 -11.50
C ASN A 427 8.52 -32.69 -11.89
N SER A 428 8.30 -31.76 -10.97
CA SER A 428 7.36 -30.64 -11.16
C SER A 428 7.78 -29.62 -12.23
N THR A 429 9.03 -29.66 -12.71
CA THR A 429 9.52 -28.75 -13.76
C THR A 429 9.28 -29.28 -15.17
N SER A 430 8.93 -30.57 -15.28
CA SER A 430 8.76 -31.29 -16.53
C SER A 430 7.64 -30.70 -17.40
N THR A 431 7.96 -30.55 -18.68
CA THR A 431 7.04 -30.12 -19.74
C THR A 431 6.49 -31.30 -20.56
N SER A 432 6.85 -32.54 -20.21
CA SER A 432 6.36 -33.75 -20.88
C SER A 432 4.90 -34.04 -20.53
N THR A 433 4.20 -34.84 -21.33
CA THR A 433 2.88 -35.36 -20.96
C THR A 433 3.04 -36.75 -20.34
N ILE A 434 2.27 -37.04 -19.28
CA ILE A 434 2.23 -38.37 -18.65
C ILE A 434 0.80 -38.87 -18.53
N ASP A 435 0.62 -40.17 -18.72
CA ASP A 435 -0.66 -40.87 -18.62
C ASP A 435 -0.59 -41.90 -17.49
N PHE A 436 -1.57 -41.89 -16.60
CA PHE A 436 -1.59 -42.78 -15.44
C PHE A 436 -3.00 -43.19 -15.06
N LYS A 437 -3.08 -44.13 -14.12
CA LYS A 437 -4.29 -44.47 -13.38
C LYS A 437 -4.05 -44.30 -11.89
N ALA A 438 -5.11 -43.98 -11.16
CA ALA A 438 -5.09 -43.84 -9.72
C ALA A 438 -5.97 -44.90 -9.05
N THR A 439 -5.56 -45.40 -7.89
CA THR A 439 -6.43 -46.19 -7.03
C THR A 439 -6.98 -45.29 -5.92
N VAL A 440 -8.29 -45.04 -5.96
CA VAL A 440 -8.96 -44.15 -5.00
C VAL A 440 -9.94 -44.93 -4.12
N SER A 441 -10.00 -44.57 -2.84
CA SER A 441 -10.98 -45.13 -1.91
C SER A 441 -12.30 -44.37 -2.01
N THR A 442 -13.39 -45.10 -2.22
CA THR A 442 -14.75 -44.57 -2.34
C THR A 442 -15.73 -45.31 -1.43
N SER A 443 -16.96 -44.82 -1.35
CA SER A 443 -18.10 -45.52 -0.71
C SER A 443 -18.40 -46.90 -1.32
N ALA A 444 -17.98 -47.14 -2.57
CA ALA A 444 -18.11 -48.43 -3.26
C ALA A 444 -16.85 -49.33 -3.15
N GLY A 445 -15.90 -48.96 -2.29
CA GLY A 445 -14.61 -49.63 -2.13
C GLY A 445 -13.47 -48.93 -2.87
N ASN A 446 -12.33 -49.62 -2.97
CA ASN A 446 -11.18 -49.13 -3.73
C ASN A 446 -11.42 -49.36 -5.22
N ILE A 447 -11.31 -48.29 -6.01
CA ILE A 447 -11.57 -48.29 -7.44
C ILE A 447 -10.33 -47.77 -8.15
N GLU A 448 -9.88 -48.48 -9.18
CA GLU A 448 -8.92 -47.94 -10.14
C GLU A 448 -9.66 -47.01 -11.12
N VAL A 449 -9.23 -45.76 -11.18
CA VAL A 449 -9.76 -44.72 -12.06
C VAL A 449 -8.69 -44.28 -13.06
N PRO A 450 -9.03 -44.08 -14.34
CA PRO A 450 -10.37 -44.21 -14.90
C PRO A 450 -10.73 -45.68 -15.24
N GLN A 451 -12.03 -45.96 -15.33
CA GLN A 451 -12.62 -47.26 -15.63
C GLN A 451 -12.91 -47.45 -17.12
N VAL A 452 -13.30 -46.39 -17.83
CA VAL A 452 -13.73 -46.44 -19.24
C VAL A 452 -12.70 -45.75 -20.14
N VAL A 453 -12.32 -44.51 -19.82
CA VAL A 453 -11.23 -43.84 -20.55
C VAL A 453 -9.87 -44.46 -20.14
N PRO A 454 -8.86 -44.48 -21.04
CA PRO A 454 -7.67 -45.30 -20.83
C PRO A 454 -6.79 -44.83 -19.66
N SER A 455 -6.69 -43.52 -19.44
CA SER A 455 -5.80 -42.89 -18.46
C SER A 455 -6.33 -41.53 -18.01
N ILE A 456 -5.83 -41.05 -16.87
CA ILE A 456 -5.77 -39.64 -16.53
C ILE A 456 -4.50 -39.10 -17.18
N THR A 457 -4.61 -37.99 -17.91
CA THR A 457 -3.46 -37.32 -18.52
C THR A 457 -3.05 -36.13 -17.65
N LEU A 458 -1.74 -35.92 -17.46
CA LEU A 458 -1.17 -34.64 -17.00
C LEU A 458 -0.28 -34.11 -18.12
N GLY A 459 -0.62 -32.93 -18.62
CA GLY A 459 0.23 -32.16 -19.50
C GLY A 459 1.51 -31.67 -18.80
N GLY A 460 2.38 -31.03 -19.58
CA GLY A 460 3.57 -30.37 -19.05
C GLY A 460 3.19 -29.31 -18.02
N ARG A 461 3.79 -29.37 -16.83
CA ARG A 461 3.50 -28.43 -15.72
C ARG A 461 2.01 -28.30 -15.42
N GLU A 462 1.36 -29.45 -15.25
CA GLU A 462 -0.04 -29.54 -14.87
C GLU A 462 -0.19 -30.27 -13.53
N ALA A 463 -1.16 -29.83 -12.72
CA ALA A 463 -1.69 -30.61 -11.61
C ALA A 463 -3.22 -30.68 -11.69
N LYS A 464 -3.80 -31.77 -11.17
CA LYS A 464 -5.23 -32.06 -11.19
C LYS A 464 -5.70 -32.55 -9.82
N VAL A 465 -7.00 -32.40 -9.56
CA VAL A 465 -7.67 -32.97 -8.38
C VAL A 465 -8.70 -34.00 -8.85
N VAL A 466 -8.52 -35.25 -8.44
CA VAL A 466 -9.57 -36.28 -8.56
C VAL A 466 -10.40 -36.25 -7.29
N VAL A 467 -11.71 -36.05 -7.42
CA VAL A 467 -12.62 -36.03 -6.27
C VAL A 467 -13.32 -37.37 -6.13
N THR A 468 -13.65 -37.78 -4.90
CA THR A 468 -14.48 -38.96 -4.60
C THR A 468 -15.54 -38.68 -3.55
N ASP A 469 -16.63 -39.44 -3.59
CA ASP A 469 -17.79 -39.29 -2.69
C ASP A 469 -18.21 -37.82 -2.50
N TYR A 470 -18.15 -37.08 -3.60
CA TYR A 470 -18.15 -35.63 -3.59
C TYR A 470 -19.58 -35.12 -3.81
N ALA A 471 -20.13 -34.45 -2.81
CA ALA A 471 -21.51 -33.97 -2.84
C ALA A 471 -21.68 -32.68 -3.65
N PHE A 472 -22.77 -32.59 -4.41
CA PHE A 472 -23.23 -31.37 -5.08
C PHE A 472 -24.75 -31.22 -4.83
N GLY A 473 -25.11 -30.40 -3.85
CA GLY A 473 -26.49 -30.31 -3.39
C GLY A 473 -26.94 -31.58 -2.65
N ASN A 474 -28.01 -32.23 -3.10
CA ASN A 474 -28.47 -33.52 -2.57
C ASN A 474 -27.88 -34.72 -3.34
N SER A 475 -27.18 -34.46 -4.44
CA SER A 475 -26.57 -35.47 -5.31
C SER A 475 -25.09 -35.63 -4.98
N SER A 476 -24.46 -36.70 -5.48
CA SER A 476 -23.03 -36.91 -5.31
C SER A 476 -22.39 -37.55 -6.54
N VAL A 477 -21.10 -37.28 -6.69
CA VAL A 477 -20.22 -37.95 -7.65
C VAL A 477 -19.45 -39.02 -6.89
N LEU A 478 -19.49 -40.28 -7.35
CA LEU A 478 -18.69 -41.33 -6.73
C LEU A 478 -17.20 -41.07 -6.95
N TYR A 479 -16.82 -40.69 -8.18
CA TYR A 479 -15.52 -40.12 -8.51
C TYR A 479 -15.58 -39.27 -9.79
N SER A 480 -14.67 -38.30 -9.93
CA SER A 480 -14.46 -37.56 -11.19
C SER A 480 -12.98 -37.31 -11.43
N THR A 481 -12.51 -37.64 -12.64
CA THR A 481 -11.18 -37.25 -13.13
C THR A 481 -11.21 -35.91 -13.88
N ALA A 482 -12.39 -35.48 -14.34
CA ALA A 482 -12.63 -34.11 -14.78
C ALA A 482 -12.57 -33.18 -13.56
N GLN A 483 -12.04 -31.97 -13.75
CA GLN A 483 -11.98 -30.95 -12.72
C GLN A 483 -13.36 -30.35 -12.47
N VAL A 484 -13.64 -29.91 -11.24
CA VAL A 484 -14.93 -29.31 -10.87
C VAL A 484 -14.79 -27.78 -10.90
N LEU A 485 -15.59 -27.10 -11.71
CA LEU A 485 -15.70 -25.64 -11.69
C LEU A 485 -16.72 -25.17 -10.63
N PHE A 486 -17.86 -25.84 -10.56
CA PHE A 486 -18.93 -25.54 -9.62
C PHE A 486 -19.68 -26.80 -9.20
N ALA A 487 -20.02 -26.89 -7.91
CA ALA A 487 -20.86 -27.94 -7.36
C ALA A 487 -21.78 -27.38 -6.25
N GLY A 488 -23.09 -27.49 -6.43
CA GLY A 488 -24.02 -26.98 -5.42
C GLY A 488 -25.46 -26.95 -5.90
N LYS A 489 -26.25 -26.06 -5.31
CA LYS A 489 -27.64 -25.82 -5.72
C LYS A 489 -27.79 -24.46 -6.39
N ILE A 490 -28.56 -24.44 -7.48
CA ILE A 490 -29.08 -23.20 -8.08
C ILE A 490 -30.60 -23.32 -8.08
N GLY A 491 -31.25 -22.54 -7.21
CA GLY A 491 -32.67 -22.73 -6.91
C GLY A 491 -32.90 -24.08 -6.22
N ALA A 492 -33.82 -24.89 -6.75
CA ALA A 492 -34.15 -26.21 -6.21
C ALA A 492 -33.31 -27.35 -6.79
N ARG A 493 -32.40 -27.06 -7.73
CA ARG A 493 -31.74 -28.04 -8.58
C ARG A 493 -30.28 -28.22 -8.17
N ASP A 494 -29.83 -29.47 -8.14
CA ASP A 494 -28.42 -29.81 -7.95
C ASP A 494 -27.68 -29.54 -9.27
N VAL A 495 -26.59 -28.78 -9.23
CA VAL A 495 -25.81 -28.38 -10.40
C VAL A 495 -24.36 -28.79 -10.21
N LEU A 496 -23.82 -29.50 -11.20
CA LEU A 496 -22.43 -29.87 -11.31
C LEU A 496 -21.88 -29.36 -12.64
N PHE A 497 -20.80 -28.59 -12.60
CA PHE A 497 -20.09 -28.11 -13.77
C PHE A 497 -18.66 -28.64 -13.73
N LEU A 498 -18.36 -29.57 -14.63
CA LEU A 498 -17.05 -30.18 -14.83
C LEU A 498 -16.29 -29.51 -15.98
N TYR A 499 -14.97 -29.62 -15.98
CA TYR A 499 -14.13 -29.19 -17.09
C TYR A 499 -12.86 -30.03 -17.22
N GLY A 500 -12.21 -29.93 -18.38
CA GLY A 500 -10.93 -30.57 -18.68
C GLY A 500 -10.31 -29.99 -19.94
N ASP A 501 -9.03 -30.25 -20.18
CA ASP A 501 -8.38 -29.73 -21.39
C ASP A 501 -8.94 -30.44 -22.63
N SER A 502 -9.14 -29.69 -23.72
CA SER A 502 -9.79 -30.22 -24.93
C SER A 502 -9.01 -31.37 -25.57
N ASN A 503 -7.70 -31.45 -25.35
CA ASN A 503 -6.85 -32.54 -25.86
C ASN A 503 -6.78 -33.77 -24.92
N GLN A 504 -7.50 -33.77 -23.80
CA GLN A 504 -7.47 -34.85 -22.81
C GLN A 504 -8.84 -35.53 -22.68
N ALA A 505 -8.84 -36.79 -22.22
CA ALA A 505 -10.05 -37.51 -21.91
C ALA A 505 -10.28 -37.57 -20.39
N HIS A 506 -11.54 -37.51 -19.97
CA HIS A 506 -11.94 -37.53 -18.58
C HIS A 506 -13.17 -38.42 -18.37
N GLU A 507 -13.49 -38.77 -17.13
CA GLU A 507 -14.76 -39.40 -16.79
C GLU A 507 -15.24 -39.03 -15.40
N ALA A 508 -16.56 -39.16 -15.18
CA ALA A 508 -17.20 -39.00 -13.88
C ALA A 508 -18.26 -40.09 -13.68
N SER A 509 -18.32 -40.67 -12.47
CA SER A 509 -19.31 -41.67 -12.09
C SER A 509 -20.42 -41.03 -11.26
N LEU A 510 -21.64 -41.03 -11.84
CA LEU A 510 -22.77 -40.21 -11.41
C LEU A 510 -24.07 -41.03 -11.36
N ALA A 511 -24.86 -40.83 -10.30
CA ALA A 511 -26.23 -41.29 -10.24
C ALA A 511 -27.14 -40.25 -10.91
N LEU A 512 -27.43 -40.47 -12.20
CA LEU A 512 -28.29 -39.59 -12.98
C LEU A 512 -29.76 -39.75 -12.56
N THR A 513 -30.41 -38.66 -12.14
CA THR A 513 -31.79 -38.66 -11.63
C THR A 513 -32.73 -37.77 -12.46
N GLY A 514 -34.03 -38.08 -12.42
CA GLY A 514 -35.09 -37.39 -13.17
C GLY A 514 -35.49 -38.11 -14.48
N THR A 515 -36.73 -37.91 -14.94
CA THR A 515 -37.27 -38.55 -16.16
C THR A 515 -36.73 -37.91 -17.44
N SER A 516 -36.08 -38.71 -18.29
CA SER A 516 -35.68 -38.43 -19.69
C SER A 516 -35.12 -37.03 -19.99
N GLY A 517 -34.30 -36.49 -19.09
CA GLY A 517 -33.53 -35.29 -19.35
C GLY A 517 -32.52 -35.51 -20.47
N VAL A 518 -32.25 -34.50 -21.29
CA VAL A 518 -31.36 -34.58 -22.47
C VAL A 518 -30.04 -35.25 -22.07
N LYS A 519 -29.71 -36.36 -22.73
CA LYS A 519 -28.37 -36.95 -22.75
C LYS A 519 -27.57 -36.22 -23.81
N ALA A 520 -26.32 -35.87 -23.53
CA ALA A 520 -25.44 -35.15 -24.46
C ALA A 520 -25.59 -35.68 -25.91
N THR A 521 -25.74 -34.77 -26.87
CA THR A 521 -25.89 -35.12 -28.30
C THR A 521 -24.55 -35.22 -29.03
N SER A 522 -23.43 -34.98 -28.32
CA SER A 522 -22.07 -35.06 -28.89
C SER A 522 -21.61 -36.51 -29.00
N THR A 523 -20.87 -36.83 -30.06
CA THR A 523 -20.14 -38.10 -30.22
C THR A 523 -19.01 -38.26 -29.21
N ASP A 524 -18.55 -37.14 -28.64
CA ASP A 524 -17.40 -37.09 -27.74
C ASP A 524 -17.81 -37.28 -26.28
N VAL A 525 -19.10 -37.50 -26.01
CA VAL A 525 -19.62 -37.87 -24.68
C VAL A 525 -20.26 -39.24 -24.76
N THR A 526 -19.81 -40.17 -23.92
CA THR A 526 -20.37 -41.53 -23.86
C THR A 526 -20.86 -41.87 -22.46
N PHE A 527 -21.85 -42.77 -22.38
CA PHE A 527 -22.49 -43.18 -21.13
C PHE A 527 -22.37 -44.71 -20.98
N THR A 528 -21.72 -45.14 -19.90
CA THR A 528 -21.48 -46.56 -19.59
C THR A 528 -22.01 -46.89 -18.20
N THR A 529 -22.59 -48.07 -18.01
CA THR A 529 -23.00 -48.52 -16.66
C THR A 529 -21.77 -48.87 -15.82
N SER A 530 -21.74 -48.44 -14.56
CA SER A 530 -20.63 -48.80 -13.66
C SER A 530 -20.58 -50.30 -13.38
N ASN A 531 -19.37 -50.86 -13.34
CA ASN A 531 -19.13 -52.26 -12.96
C ASN A 531 -19.21 -52.48 -11.43
N TYR A 532 -19.16 -51.42 -10.63
CA TYR A 532 -19.10 -51.50 -9.17
C TYR A 532 -20.47 -51.30 -8.52
N THR A 533 -21.35 -50.52 -9.15
CA THR A 533 -22.67 -50.21 -8.59
C THR A 533 -23.70 -50.08 -9.72
N SER A 534 -24.84 -50.76 -9.59
CA SER A 534 -25.86 -50.83 -10.65
C SER A 534 -26.65 -49.52 -10.85
N ASN A 535 -26.48 -48.55 -9.96
CA ASN A 535 -27.15 -47.25 -9.96
C ASN A 535 -26.27 -46.08 -10.43
N GLN A 536 -24.99 -46.32 -10.74
CA GLN A 536 -24.06 -45.30 -11.23
C GLN A 536 -23.87 -45.39 -12.75
N THR A 537 -23.87 -44.25 -13.41
CA THR A 537 -23.51 -44.07 -14.83
C THR A 537 -22.15 -43.41 -14.90
N ILE A 538 -21.21 -44.02 -15.61
CA ILE A 538 -19.94 -43.40 -15.97
C ILE A 538 -20.17 -42.57 -17.23
N VAL A 539 -19.96 -41.26 -17.11
CA VAL A 539 -19.95 -40.33 -18.22
C VAL A 539 -18.50 -40.12 -18.62
N SER A 540 -18.13 -40.46 -19.85
CA SER A 540 -16.80 -40.23 -20.39
C SER A 540 -16.81 -39.05 -21.35
N PHE A 541 -15.88 -38.13 -21.15
CA PHE A 541 -15.59 -36.98 -21.98
C PHE A 541 -14.34 -37.30 -22.80
N LEU A 542 -14.48 -37.52 -24.09
CA LEU A 542 -13.38 -37.83 -24.99
C LEU A 542 -12.63 -36.56 -25.39
N SER A 543 -11.38 -36.71 -25.85
CA SER A 543 -10.63 -35.58 -26.39
C SER A 543 -11.31 -35.02 -27.65
N GLY A 544 -11.19 -33.72 -27.85
CA GLY A 544 -11.77 -32.95 -28.94
C GLY A 544 -12.98 -32.09 -28.55
N ILE A 545 -13.45 -32.15 -27.30
CA ILE A 545 -14.54 -31.28 -26.84
C ILE A 545 -14.02 -29.85 -26.70
N GLU A 546 -14.53 -28.96 -27.54
CA GLU A 546 -14.37 -27.51 -27.43
C GLU A 546 -15.74 -26.86 -27.19
N GLY A 547 -15.79 -25.86 -26.33
CA GLY A 547 -17.00 -25.16 -25.97
C GLY A 547 -17.74 -25.77 -24.77
N PHE A 548 -19.04 -25.51 -24.73
CA PHE A 548 -19.92 -25.80 -23.61
C PHE A 548 -20.94 -26.90 -23.96
N ALA A 549 -21.06 -27.92 -23.11
CA ALA A 549 -21.95 -29.05 -23.29
C ALA A 549 -22.86 -29.28 -22.07
N THR A 550 -24.16 -29.49 -22.33
CA THR A 550 -25.11 -29.96 -21.32
C THR A 550 -25.18 -31.49 -21.36
N ILE A 551 -24.79 -32.13 -20.27
CA ILE A 551 -24.65 -33.59 -20.15
C ILE A 551 -25.95 -34.23 -19.68
N CYS A 552 -26.57 -33.62 -18.68
CA CYS A 552 -27.85 -34.02 -18.13
C CYS A 552 -28.66 -32.77 -17.80
N ASP A 553 -29.88 -32.67 -18.36
CA ASP A 553 -30.83 -31.62 -18.01
C ASP A 553 -32.15 -32.22 -17.48
N SER A 554 -32.30 -32.36 -16.15
CA SER A 554 -33.53 -32.86 -15.51
C SER A 554 -34.13 -31.87 -14.51
N SER A 555 -35.32 -32.17 -13.98
CA SER A 555 -35.95 -31.33 -12.95
C SER A 555 -35.19 -31.30 -11.62
N THR A 556 -34.29 -32.25 -11.37
CA THR A 556 -33.54 -32.39 -10.12
C THR A 556 -32.05 -32.11 -10.27
N GLN A 557 -31.45 -32.38 -11.44
CA GLN A 557 -30.00 -32.30 -11.67
C GLN A 557 -29.65 -31.60 -12.97
N LEU A 558 -28.65 -30.71 -12.96
CA LEU A 558 -27.97 -30.15 -14.14
C LEU A 558 -26.51 -30.57 -14.11
N ILE A 559 -26.04 -31.22 -15.17
CA ILE A 559 -24.63 -31.60 -15.31
C ILE A 559 -24.09 -30.97 -16.57
N LEU A 560 -23.00 -30.22 -16.44
CA LEU A 560 -22.37 -29.43 -17.48
C LEU A 560 -20.92 -29.85 -17.64
N TYR A 561 -20.40 -29.75 -18.85
CA TYR A 561 -18.99 -29.93 -19.16
C TYR A 561 -18.51 -28.84 -20.12
N ALA A 562 -17.27 -28.39 -19.98
CA ALA A 562 -16.62 -27.52 -20.94
C ALA A 562 -15.12 -27.79 -21.02
N ASP A 563 -14.46 -27.36 -22.09
CA ASP A 563 -13.00 -27.30 -22.09
C ASP A 563 -12.48 -26.23 -21.09
N SER A 564 -11.22 -26.32 -20.70
CA SER A 564 -10.58 -25.41 -19.73
C SER A 564 -10.65 -23.93 -20.13
N ASP A 565 -10.49 -23.60 -21.42
CA ASP A 565 -10.54 -22.22 -21.91
C ASP A 565 -11.97 -21.68 -21.83
N THR A 566 -12.96 -22.46 -22.29
CA THR A 566 -14.37 -22.12 -22.16
C THR A 566 -14.77 -21.97 -20.69
N ALA A 567 -14.39 -22.90 -19.81
CA ALA A 567 -14.63 -22.82 -18.37
C ALA A 567 -14.03 -21.54 -17.76
N GLY A 568 -12.88 -21.09 -18.27
CA GLY A 568 -12.25 -19.81 -17.93
C GLY A 568 -13.11 -18.58 -18.24
N THR A 569 -14.14 -18.68 -19.08
CA THR A 569 -15.08 -17.58 -19.40
C THR A 569 -16.33 -17.56 -18.51
N TRP A 570 -16.51 -18.54 -17.63
CA TRP A 570 -17.67 -18.63 -16.73
C TRP A 570 -17.43 -17.92 -15.39
N TRP A 571 -18.52 -17.49 -14.78
CA TRP A 571 -18.57 -16.70 -13.55
C TRP A 571 -19.64 -17.26 -12.61
N ASN A 572 -19.46 -17.11 -11.31
CA ASN A 572 -20.44 -17.49 -10.29
C ASN A 572 -20.75 -16.31 -9.34
N PRO A 573 -21.42 -15.24 -9.80
CA PRO A 573 -21.82 -14.15 -8.91
C PRO A 573 -22.86 -14.63 -7.90
N VAL A 574 -22.72 -14.18 -6.65
CA VAL A 574 -23.69 -14.46 -5.59
C VAL A 574 -24.97 -13.65 -5.79
N LEU A 575 -26.09 -14.20 -5.32
CA LEU A 575 -27.33 -13.46 -5.12
C LEU A 575 -27.36 -12.98 -3.67
N PRO A 576 -27.35 -11.66 -3.42
CA PRO A 576 -27.33 -11.10 -2.07
C PRO A 576 -28.48 -11.62 -1.21
N ALA A 577 -28.23 -11.74 0.10
CA ALA A 577 -29.29 -11.97 1.08
C ALA A 577 -30.30 -10.80 1.11
N ALA A 578 -31.40 -10.97 1.87
CA ALA A 578 -32.40 -9.91 2.03
C ALA A 578 -31.76 -8.60 2.56
N SER A 579 -32.29 -7.48 2.08
CA SER A 579 -31.82 -6.14 2.43
C SER A 579 -31.81 -5.92 3.95
N GLY A 580 -30.79 -5.23 4.46
CA GLY A 580 -30.56 -5.01 5.90
C GLY A 580 -29.69 -6.08 6.58
N THR A 581 -29.30 -7.15 5.88
CA THR A 581 -28.33 -8.13 6.40
C THR A 581 -26.90 -7.60 6.25
N THR A 582 -26.14 -7.45 7.34
CA THR A 582 -24.78 -6.87 7.35
C THR A 582 -23.83 -7.51 6.34
N PHE A 583 -23.85 -8.84 6.23
CA PHE A 583 -22.95 -9.60 5.37
C PHE A 583 -23.64 -10.18 4.12
N ALA A 584 -24.65 -9.50 3.57
CA ALA A 584 -25.52 -10.03 2.50
C ALA A 584 -24.78 -10.63 1.28
N ASN A 585 -23.57 -10.12 0.96
CA ASN A 585 -22.76 -10.53 -0.21
C ASN A 585 -21.67 -11.57 0.12
N TYR A 586 -21.54 -11.97 1.39
CA TYR A 586 -20.54 -12.94 1.82
C TYR A 586 -21.08 -14.35 1.63
N TRP A 587 -20.39 -15.12 0.78
CA TRP A 587 -20.72 -16.52 0.52
C TRP A 587 -20.61 -17.34 1.81
N SER A 588 -21.48 -18.34 2.01
CA SER A 588 -21.55 -19.20 3.22
C SER A 588 -21.96 -18.52 4.53
N ILE A 589 -21.88 -17.19 4.62
CA ILE A 589 -22.25 -16.44 5.83
C ILE A 589 -23.56 -15.69 5.62
N GLY A 590 -23.62 -14.81 4.63
CA GLY A 590 -24.85 -14.09 4.28
C GLY A 590 -25.72 -14.83 3.29
N THR A 591 -25.11 -15.46 2.27
CA THR A 591 -25.85 -16.12 1.19
C THR A 591 -25.15 -17.39 0.71
N ASN A 592 -25.96 -18.37 0.33
CA ASN A 592 -25.57 -19.58 -0.41
C ASN A 592 -26.25 -19.64 -1.79
N SER A 593 -26.87 -18.54 -2.21
CA SER A 593 -27.53 -18.43 -3.51
C SER A 593 -26.60 -17.77 -4.52
N SER A 594 -26.52 -18.34 -5.71
CA SER A 594 -25.73 -17.80 -6.82
C SER A 594 -26.36 -18.20 -8.16
N VAL A 595 -25.79 -17.67 -9.24
CA VAL A 595 -26.09 -18.06 -10.63
C VAL A 595 -24.77 -18.38 -11.34
N LEU A 596 -24.81 -19.14 -12.42
CA LEU A 596 -23.65 -19.27 -13.32
C LEU A 596 -23.89 -18.41 -14.55
N VAL A 597 -22.87 -17.67 -14.97
CA VAL A 597 -22.93 -16.78 -16.13
C VAL A 597 -21.70 -17.02 -17.01
N GLY A 598 -21.90 -17.36 -18.28
CA GLY A 598 -20.84 -17.61 -19.26
C GLY A 598 -20.90 -16.62 -20.43
N GLY A 599 -19.73 -16.27 -20.96
CA GLY A 599 -19.59 -15.42 -22.15
C GLY A 599 -18.91 -14.06 -21.90
N PRO A 600 -19.46 -13.18 -21.03
CA PRO A 600 -18.92 -11.84 -20.81
C PRO A 600 -17.47 -11.80 -20.31
N TYR A 601 -16.79 -10.68 -20.58
CA TYR A 601 -15.41 -10.43 -20.14
C TYR A 601 -15.30 -10.35 -18.61
N LEU A 602 -16.28 -9.77 -17.93
CA LEU A 602 -16.36 -9.73 -16.47
C LEU A 602 -17.83 -9.68 -16.03
N VAL A 603 -18.18 -10.43 -14.98
CA VAL A 603 -19.48 -10.30 -14.31
C VAL A 603 -19.22 -9.80 -12.88
N ARG A 604 -19.53 -8.53 -12.64
CA ARG A 604 -19.24 -7.82 -11.37
C ARG A 604 -20.22 -8.21 -10.28
N SER A 605 -21.51 -8.29 -10.61
CA SER A 605 -22.55 -8.63 -9.63
C SER A 605 -23.82 -9.20 -10.27
N ALA A 606 -24.62 -9.85 -9.44
CA ALA A 606 -25.96 -10.30 -9.76
C ALA A 606 -26.94 -9.91 -8.65
N SER A 607 -28.18 -9.56 -9.00
CA SER A 607 -29.26 -9.37 -8.02
C SER A 607 -30.59 -9.83 -8.58
N LEU A 608 -31.49 -10.28 -7.71
CA LEU A 608 -32.82 -10.76 -8.09
C LEU A 608 -33.90 -9.80 -7.57
N SER A 609 -34.74 -9.31 -8.47
CA SER A 609 -35.88 -8.45 -8.14
C SER A 609 -37.14 -9.05 -8.74
N GLY A 610 -37.97 -9.69 -7.91
CA GLY A 610 -39.10 -10.49 -8.40
C GLY A 610 -38.60 -11.66 -9.26
N SER A 611 -39.04 -11.73 -10.52
CA SER A 611 -38.58 -12.72 -11.51
C SER A 611 -37.49 -12.20 -12.46
N THR A 612 -36.96 -11.00 -12.21
CA THR A 612 -35.92 -10.38 -13.04
C THR A 612 -34.54 -10.52 -12.39
N LEU A 613 -33.64 -11.25 -13.05
CA LEU A 613 -32.22 -11.32 -12.72
C LEU A 613 -31.50 -10.14 -13.37
N LYS A 614 -30.87 -9.31 -12.55
CA LYS A 614 -30.04 -8.18 -13.00
C LYS A 614 -28.58 -8.57 -12.91
N LEU A 615 -27.89 -8.52 -14.04
CA LEU A 615 -26.45 -8.71 -14.17
C LEU A 615 -25.78 -7.38 -14.48
N VAL A 616 -24.65 -7.13 -13.83
CA VAL A 616 -23.79 -5.98 -14.07
C VAL A 616 -22.39 -6.49 -14.37
N GLY A 617 -21.75 -5.97 -15.41
CA GLY A 617 -20.44 -6.43 -15.84
C GLY A 617 -19.90 -5.69 -17.06
N ASP A 618 -18.84 -6.25 -17.63
CA ASP A 618 -18.09 -5.63 -18.72
C ASP A 618 -18.03 -6.55 -19.94
N LEU A 619 -17.90 -5.94 -21.11
CA LEU A 619 -17.77 -6.60 -22.41
C LEU A 619 -16.52 -6.11 -23.13
N ALA A 620 -15.63 -7.04 -23.50
CA ALA A 620 -14.55 -6.75 -24.45
C ALA A 620 -15.02 -6.90 -25.92
N THR A 621 -16.12 -7.62 -26.13
CA THR A 621 -16.77 -7.84 -27.43
C THR A 621 -18.24 -8.22 -27.21
N SER A 622 -19.04 -8.24 -28.27
CA SER A 622 -20.39 -8.82 -28.21
C SER A 622 -20.30 -10.32 -27.95
N VAL A 623 -21.13 -10.83 -27.04
CA VAL A 623 -21.04 -12.22 -26.57
C VAL A 623 -22.40 -12.90 -26.57
N ARG A 624 -22.36 -14.22 -26.71
CA ARG A 624 -23.47 -15.08 -26.36
C ARG A 624 -23.49 -15.27 -24.85
N LEU A 625 -24.52 -14.77 -24.19
CA LEU A 625 -24.70 -14.87 -22.74
C LEU A 625 -25.39 -16.20 -22.40
N PHE A 626 -24.76 -16.99 -21.55
CA PHE A 626 -25.33 -18.19 -20.95
C PHE A 626 -25.59 -17.95 -19.47
N VAL A 627 -26.78 -18.27 -18.97
CA VAL A 627 -27.14 -18.09 -17.57
C VAL A 627 -27.83 -19.34 -17.02
N VAL A 628 -27.25 -19.94 -15.99
CA VAL A 628 -27.93 -20.95 -15.16
C VAL A 628 -28.45 -20.27 -13.92
N ALA A 629 -29.77 -20.22 -13.77
CA ALA A 629 -30.45 -19.49 -12.71
C ALA A 629 -31.63 -20.27 -12.11
N PRO A 630 -32.12 -19.88 -10.91
CA PRO A 630 -33.33 -20.45 -10.34
C PRO A 630 -34.52 -20.34 -11.30
N SER A 631 -35.42 -21.34 -11.28
CA SER A 631 -36.58 -21.41 -12.19
C SER A 631 -37.62 -20.29 -12.01
N THR A 632 -37.48 -19.49 -10.94
CA THR A 632 -38.24 -18.26 -10.69
C THR A 632 -37.83 -17.11 -11.60
N VAL A 633 -36.62 -17.16 -12.19
CA VAL A 633 -36.15 -16.17 -13.16
C VAL A 633 -36.92 -16.33 -14.48
N LYS A 634 -37.45 -15.21 -14.97
CA LYS A 634 -38.20 -15.11 -16.25
C LYS A 634 -37.64 -14.03 -17.17
N THR A 635 -36.78 -13.15 -16.66
CA THR A 635 -36.18 -12.06 -17.43
C THR A 635 -34.77 -11.83 -16.93
N VAL A 636 -33.85 -11.61 -17.85
CA VAL A 636 -32.46 -11.24 -17.55
C VAL A 636 -32.22 -9.83 -18.10
N THR A 637 -31.51 -9.00 -17.32
CA THR A 637 -30.99 -7.72 -17.80
C THR A 637 -29.49 -7.67 -17.65
N TRP A 638 -28.79 -7.10 -18.64
CA TRP A 638 -27.36 -6.81 -18.61
C TRP A 638 -27.16 -5.29 -18.56
N ASN A 639 -26.47 -4.78 -17.55
CA ASN A 639 -26.24 -3.34 -17.35
C ASN A 639 -27.54 -2.50 -17.49
N GLY A 640 -28.64 -3.03 -16.94
CA GLY A 640 -29.97 -2.41 -16.98
C GLY A 640 -30.78 -2.61 -18.27
N LYS A 641 -30.17 -3.12 -19.35
CA LYS A 641 -30.87 -3.44 -20.62
C LYS A 641 -31.39 -4.87 -20.60
N ARG A 642 -32.62 -5.09 -21.08
CA ARG A 642 -33.19 -6.45 -21.22
C ARG A 642 -32.40 -7.25 -22.26
N VAL A 643 -32.09 -8.50 -21.92
CA VAL A 643 -31.53 -9.47 -22.87
C VAL A 643 -32.69 -10.30 -23.41
N GLU A 644 -32.80 -10.39 -24.73
CA GLU A 644 -33.83 -11.23 -25.36
C GLU A 644 -33.39 -12.70 -25.31
N ALA A 645 -34.30 -13.56 -24.88
CA ALA A 645 -34.04 -14.99 -24.81
C ALA A 645 -34.07 -15.58 -26.22
N ASP A 646 -33.09 -16.41 -26.56
CA ASP A 646 -33.20 -17.30 -27.71
C ASP A 646 -34.18 -18.42 -27.38
N PRO A 647 -35.36 -18.47 -28.03
CA PRO A 647 -36.40 -19.44 -27.71
C PRO A 647 -36.06 -20.88 -28.13
N SER A 648 -35.02 -21.07 -28.96
CA SER A 648 -34.59 -22.40 -29.43
C SER A 648 -33.69 -23.13 -28.42
N ILE A 649 -33.01 -22.39 -27.54
CA ILE A 649 -32.08 -22.93 -26.55
C ILE A 649 -32.53 -22.62 -25.12
N SER A 650 -33.12 -21.45 -24.88
CA SER A 650 -33.56 -21.05 -23.55
C SER A 650 -34.68 -21.93 -23.04
N ASN A 651 -34.57 -22.33 -21.77
CA ASN A 651 -35.61 -23.07 -21.06
C ASN A 651 -35.87 -22.42 -19.69
N SER A 652 -36.63 -23.09 -18.82
CA SER A 652 -37.00 -22.53 -17.52
C SER A 652 -35.84 -22.32 -16.54
N THR A 653 -34.65 -22.86 -16.82
CA THR A 653 -33.49 -22.88 -15.89
C THR A 653 -32.18 -22.45 -16.53
N VAL A 654 -32.04 -22.62 -17.85
CA VAL A 654 -30.93 -22.11 -18.64
C VAL A 654 -31.47 -21.03 -19.55
N PHE A 655 -31.01 -19.80 -19.35
CA PHE A 655 -31.31 -18.66 -20.21
C PHE A 655 -30.13 -18.43 -21.15
N VAL A 656 -30.41 -18.26 -22.44
CA VAL A 656 -29.40 -17.96 -23.45
C VAL A 656 -29.87 -16.77 -24.27
N GLY A 657 -29.01 -15.79 -24.49
CA GLY A 657 -29.33 -14.62 -25.32
C GLY A 657 -28.09 -13.88 -25.78
N ASP A 658 -28.24 -12.95 -26.71
CA ASP A 658 -27.13 -12.14 -27.21
C ASP A 658 -27.01 -10.84 -26.43
N VAL A 659 -25.78 -10.51 -26.02
CA VAL A 659 -25.45 -9.22 -25.42
C VAL A 659 -24.45 -8.55 -26.34
N ASN A 660 -24.89 -7.47 -26.97
CA ASN A 660 -24.10 -6.72 -27.92
C ASN A 660 -23.47 -5.51 -27.23
N THR A 661 -22.21 -5.25 -27.57
CA THR A 661 -21.58 -3.96 -27.32
C THR A 661 -22.31 -2.87 -28.12
N ASN A 662 -22.32 -1.64 -27.61
CA ASN A 662 -22.89 -0.47 -28.27
C ASN A 662 -22.19 -0.15 -29.60
N SER A 663 -20.95 -0.60 -29.78
CA SER A 663 -20.16 -0.51 -31.02
C SER A 663 -19.61 -1.88 -31.42
N SER A 664 -19.58 -2.17 -32.73
CA SER A 664 -18.97 -3.39 -33.29
C SER A 664 -17.44 -3.45 -33.11
N THR A 665 -16.81 -2.30 -32.88
CA THR A 665 -15.40 -2.18 -32.50
C THR A 665 -15.29 -1.24 -31.29
N LEU A 666 -14.82 -1.77 -30.16
CA LEU A 666 -14.46 -0.94 -29.01
C LEU A 666 -13.12 -0.28 -29.32
N ALA A 667 -13.15 1.02 -29.61
CA ALA A 667 -11.96 1.79 -29.93
C ALA A 667 -12.07 3.19 -29.33
N ALA A 668 -11.06 3.58 -28.56
CA ALA A 668 -10.88 4.93 -28.07
C ALA A 668 -9.86 5.65 -28.96
N LYS A 669 -10.09 6.94 -29.22
CA LYS A 669 -9.11 7.80 -29.87
C LYS A 669 -8.51 8.74 -28.85
N VAL A 670 -7.19 8.86 -28.87
CA VAL A 670 -6.43 9.77 -28.02
C VAL A 670 -5.69 10.78 -28.90
N PRO A 671 -5.52 12.04 -28.45
CA PRO A 671 -4.81 13.05 -29.20
C PRO A 671 -3.29 12.81 -29.17
N SER A 672 -2.59 13.26 -30.19
CA SER A 672 -1.13 13.42 -30.12
C SER A 672 -0.78 14.55 -29.15
N LEU A 673 0.27 14.35 -28.35
CA LEU A 673 0.81 15.38 -27.48
C LEU A 673 1.60 16.38 -28.33
N SER A 674 1.20 17.65 -28.31
CA SER A 674 1.80 18.73 -29.12
C SER A 674 1.71 20.06 -28.39
N GLY A 675 2.28 21.14 -28.94
CA GLY A 675 2.17 22.48 -28.33
C GLY A 675 2.96 22.65 -27.03
N TRP A 676 4.01 21.85 -26.85
CA TRP A 676 4.87 21.88 -25.67
C TRP A 676 5.48 23.26 -25.43
N LYS A 677 5.51 23.63 -24.15
CA LYS A 677 6.17 24.83 -23.62
C LYS A 677 7.33 24.42 -22.75
N TYR A 678 8.42 25.15 -22.87
CA TYR A 678 9.70 24.87 -22.22
C TYR A 678 10.15 26.05 -21.34
N SER A 679 10.68 25.71 -20.17
CA SER A 679 11.44 26.63 -19.32
C SER A 679 12.64 25.92 -18.69
N ASN A 680 13.70 26.69 -18.41
CA ASN A 680 14.85 26.19 -17.66
C ASN A 680 14.42 25.84 -16.22
N SER A 681 14.73 24.63 -15.77
CA SER A 681 14.47 24.15 -14.41
C SER A 681 15.74 23.89 -13.61
N LEU A 682 16.87 24.45 -14.07
CA LEU A 682 18.12 24.55 -13.33
C LEU A 682 18.65 26.00 -13.37
N PRO A 683 17.89 27.01 -12.89
CA PRO A 683 18.42 28.37 -12.79
C PRO A 683 19.59 28.48 -11.80
N GLU A 684 19.80 27.49 -10.93
CA GLU A 684 20.86 27.44 -9.93
C GLU A 684 22.26 27.66 -10.51
N ILE A 685 22.53 27.21 -11.73
CA ILE A 685 23.85 27.35 -12.37
C ILE A 685 24.07 28.73 -13.01
N LEU A 686 23.07 29.62 -13.00
CA LEU A 686 23.21 30.96 -13.57
C LEU A 686 23.95 31.89 -12.60
N SER A 687 24.81 32.76 -13.15
CA SER A 687 25.64 33.69 -12.38
C SER A 687 24.86 34.72 -11.55
N ASN A 688 23.58 34.96 -11.87
CA ASN A 688 22.69 35.86 -11.16
C ASN A 688 21.71 35.13 -10.22
N TYR A 689 21.83 33.81 -10.06
CA TYR A 689 21.00 33.06 -9.13
C TYR A 689 21.37 33.37 -7.68
N SER A 690 20.37 33.62 -6.83
CA SER A 690 20.56 33.74 -5.38
C SER A 690 20.03 32.50 -4.68
N ASP A 691 20.88 31.88 -3.88
CA ASP A 691 20.55 30.77 -2.96
C ASP A 691 20.46 31.24 -1.50
N GLU A 692 20.33 32.54 -1.25
CA GLU A 692 20.29 33.12 0.11
C GLU A 692 19.23 32.46 1.00
N LYS A 693 18.12 32.03 0.40
CA LYS A 693 16.98 31.42 1.10
C LYS A 693 17.02 29.89 1.16
N TRP A 694 18.03 29.26 0.57
CA TRP A 694 18.20 27.82 0.68
C TRP A 694 18.57 27.42 2.11
N THR A 695 18.28 26.17 2.47
CA THR A 695 18.64 25.65 3.78
C THR A 695 20.16 25.55 3.88
N ALA A 696 20.76 26.21 4.87
CA ALA A 696 22.18 26.06 5.16
C ALA A 696 22.46 24.62 5.60
N ALA A 697 23.34 23.93 4.88
CA ALA A 697 23.75 22.56 5.17
C ALA A 697 24.94 22.56 6.15
N ASN A 698 24.65 22.92 7.40
CA ASN A 698 25.64 23.17 8.46
C ASN A 698 25.54 22.20 9.64
N HIS A 699 24.72 21.15 9.56
CA HIS A 699 24.66 20.14 10.61
C HIS A 699 26.02 19.43 10.74
N THR A 700 26.45 19.20 11.98
CA THR A 700 27.71 18.48 12.29
C THR A 700 27.45 17.13 12.97
N THR A 701 26.18 16.75 13.12
CA THR A 701 25.74 15.52 13.78
C THR A 701 24.57 14.93 13.01
N THR A 702 24.46 13.60 13.02
CA THR A 702 23.34 12.86 12.43
C THR A 702 23.11 11.57 13.21
N ASN A 703 21.84 11.15 13.28
CA ASN A 703 21.46 9.83 13.81
C ASN A 703 21.59 8.74 12.76
N ILE A 704 21.84 9.08 11.49
CA ILE A 704 22.20 8.11 10.47
C ILE A 704 23.54 7.45 10.90
N PRO A 705 23.60 6.11 10.96
CA PRO A 705 24.79 5.41 11.44
C PRO A 705 25.96 5.46 10.44
N PHE A 706 25.67 5.67 9.16
CA PHE A 706 26.65 5.79 8.09
C PHE A 706 27.33 7.17 8.12
N LYS A 707 28.61 7.23 8.51
CA LYS A 707 29.35 8.49 8.65
C LYS A 707 29.91 9.00 7.31
N PRO A 708 30.17 10.32 7.17
CA PRO A 708 30.89 10.85 6.01
C PRO A 708 32.27 10.21 5.88
N TYR A 709 32.74 9.98 4.66
CA TYR A 709 34.06 9.39 4.40
C TYR A 709 35.19 10.40 4.61
N TYR A 710 35.01 11.62 4.12
CA TYR A 710 35.97 12.71 4.18
C TYR A 710 35.29 14.06 4.00
N GLY A 711 35.95 15.15 4.40
CA GLY A 711 35.40 16.50 4.40
C GLY A 711 35.75 17.22 5.70
N ASP A 712 34.97 18.23 6.07
CA ASP A 712 35.24 19.06 7.26
C ASP A 712 34.32 18.78 8.45
N GLY A 713 33.55 17.69 8.39
CA GLY A 713 32.63 17.27 9.45
C GLY A 713 31.18 17.71 9.28
N ARG A 714 30.86 18.52 8.26
CA ARG A 714 29.47 18.80 7.89
C ARG A 714 28.76 17.55 7.34
N ILE A 715 27.49 17.40 7.69
CA ILE A 715 26.60 16.34 7.21
C ILE A 715 25.81 16.88 6.03
N LEU A 716 25.94 16.24 4.86
CA LEU A 716 25.22 16.59 3.63
C LEU A 716 24.26 15.46 3.24
N TYR A 717 23.37 15.06 4.17
CA TYR A 717 22.35 14.04 3.95
C TYR A 717 20.97 14.70 3.87
N GLY A 718 20.26 14.53 2.75
CA GLY A 718 19.02 15.26 2.47
C GLY A 718 17.96 15.10 3.55
N CYS A 719 17.81 13.88 4.09
CA CYS A 719 16.84 13.61 5.15
C CYS A 719 17.10 14.38 6.45
N ASP A 720 18.36 14.65 6.80
CA ASP A 720 18.71 15.44 7.99
C ASP A 720 18.22 16.90 7.87
N TYR A 721 17.87 17.33 6.65
CA TYR A 721 17.33 18.66 6.34
C TYR A 721 15.86 18.63 5.88
N GLY A 722 15.16 17.50 6.04
CA GLY A 722 13.75 17.42 5.64
C GLY A 722 13.50 16.95 4.20
N PHE A 723 14.54 16.55 3.47
CA PHE A 723 14.48 16.26 2.03
C PHE A 723 14.84 14.80 1.74
N CYS A 724 13.86 13.91 1.79
CA CYS A 724 14.07 12.45 1.67
C CYS A 724 13.64 11.84 0.33
N GLU A 725 12.96 12.60 -0.52
CA GLU A 725 12.23 12.08 -1.68
C GLU A 725 12.67 12.78 -2.96
N ASN A 726 12.82 12.00 -4.03
CA ASN A 726 13.16 12.48 -5.37
C ASN A 726 14.43 13.36 -5.39
N VAL A 727 14.61 14.19 -6.42
CA VAL A 727 15.86 14.94 -6.62
C VAL A 727 16.14 15.90 -5.47
N VAL A 728 17.40 15.96 -5.00
CA VAL A 728 17.89 16.95 -4.04
C VAL A 728 19.08 17.69 -4.64
N LEU A 729 19.12 19.01 -4.47
CA LEU A 729 20.20 19.86 -4.97
C LEU A 729 21.10 20.32 -3.84
N TRP A 730 22.40 20.40 -4.13
CA TRP A 730 23.44 20.86 -3.19
C TRP A 730 24.24 21.99 -3.82
N ARG A 731 24.61 22.99 -3.00
CA ARG A 731 25.43 24.13 -3.43
C ARG A 731 26.58 24.40 -2.45
N GLY A 732 27.81 24.20 -2.91
CA GLY A 732 29.03 24.37 -2.10
C GLY A 732 29.79 25.62 -2.51
N HIS A 733 29.85 26.61 -1.64
CA HIS A 733 30.52 27.88 -1.85
C HIS A 733 31.98 27.79 -1.41
N PHE A 734 32.88 28.39 -2.19
CA PHE A 734 34.29 28.53 -1.83
C PHE A 734 34.91 29.73 -2.55
N ASN A 735 35.84 30.42 -1.88
CA ASN A 735 36.58 31.50 -2.51
C ASN A 735 37.84 30.93 -3.18
N ALA A 736 37.88 30.94 -4.51
CA ALA A 736 38.97 30.32 -5.26
C ALA A 736 40.26 31.15 -5.17
N THR A 737 41.38 30.50 -4.90
CA THR A 737 42.72 31.11 -4.99
C THR A 737 43.28 31.07 -6.42
N GLY A 738 42.69 30.24 -7.28
CA GLY A 738 43.19 29.92 -8.62
C GLY A 738 44.19 28.77 -8.64
N ALA A 739 44.45 28.15 -7.48
CA ALA A 739 45.31 26.96 -7.35
C ALA A 739 44.52 25.65 -7.45
N GLU A 740 43.20 25.71 -7.25
CA GLU A 740 42.29 24.57 -7.23
C GLU A 740 42.18 23.95 -8.63
N LYS A 741 42.32 22.62 -8.72
CA LYS A 741 42.25 21.88 -9.99
C LYS A 741 41.21 20.79 -9.98
N THR A 742 40.91 20.24 -8.81
CA THR A 742 39.99 19.10 -8.71
C THR A 742 39.09 19.20 -7.50
N LEU A 743 37.92 18.60 -7.65
CA LEU A 743 36.93 18.36 -6.61
C LEU A 743 36.72 16.85 -6.49
N ASN A 744 37.00 16.27 -5.33
CA ASN A 744 36.62 14.90 -5.01
C ASN A 744 35.23 14.90 -4.36
N LEU A 745 34.29 14.09 -4.86
CA LEU A 745 32.96 13.92 -4.30
C LEU A 745 32.59 12.45 -4.18
N SER A 746 32.08 12.08 -3.00
CA SER A 746 31.33 10.85 -2.81
C SER A 746 29.84 11.15 -2.66
N VAL A 747 29.02 10.62 -3.57
CA VAL A 747 27.59 10.92 -3.67
C VAL A 747 26.78 9.62 -3.58
N ASN A 748 25.73 9.63 -2.76
CA ASN A 748 24.77 8.54 -2.60
C ASN A 748 23.38 8.97 -3.10
N GLY A 749 22.75 8.14 -3.92
CA GLY A 749 21.37 8.34 -4.35
C GLY A 749 20.51 7.08 -4.29
N GLY A 750 21.02 5.98 -3.72
CA GLY A 750 20.46 4.65 -3.89
C GLY A 750 20.86 4.02 -5.23
N GLU A 751 20.65 2.72 -5.36
CA GLU A 751 20.99 1.99 -6.60
C GLU A 751 20.38 2.65 -7.83
N ALA A 752 21.13 2.63 -8.93
CA ALA A 752 20.74 3.23 -10.21
C ALA A 752 20.58 4.76 -10.21
N PHE A 753 21.08 5.49 -9.21
CA PHE A 753 21.05 6.95 -9.20
C PHE A 753 22.01 7.60 -10.22
N ALA A 754 21.92 8.93 -10.35
CA ALA A 754 22.96 9.73 -10.99
C ALA A 754 23.12 11.06 -10.23
N ALA A 755 24.26 11.71 -10.42
CA ALA A 755 24.51 13.05 -9.94
C ALA A 755 25.30 13.88 -10.96
N SER A 756 24.76 15.02 -11.38
CA SER A 756 25.44 15.93 -12.31
C SER A 756 26.02 17.12 -11.55
N VAL A 757 27.25 17.51 -11.91
CA VAL A 757 28.02 18.52 -11.18
C VAL A 757 28.42 19.67 -12.09
N TRP A 758 28.24 20.89 -11.58
CA TRP A 758 28.69 22.14 -12.20
C TRP A 758 29.58 22.91 -11.23
N VAL A 759 30.49 23.71 -11.77
CA VAL A 759 31.09 24.84 -11.06
C VAL A 759 30.65 26.12 -11.76
N ASN A 760 29.98 27.01 -11.02
CA ASN A 760 29.28 28.16 -11.58
C ASN A 760 28.34 27.71 -12.71
N ASP A 761 28.52 28.22 -13.92
CA ASP A 761 27.78 27.86 -15.14
C ASP A 761 28.46 26.77 -15.99
N VAL A 762 29.60 26.22 -15.55
CA VAL A 762 30.39 25.23 -16.29
C VAL A 762 30.04 23.81 -15.83
N PHE A 763 29.51 23.00 -16.75
CA PHE A 763 29.29 21.57 -16.53
C PHE A 763 30.62 20.83 -16.39
N LEU A 764 30.77 20.03 -15.34
CA LEU A 764 31.96 19.20 -15.10
C LEU A 764 31.76 17.81 -15.67
N SER A 765 30.85 17.03 -15.08
CA SER A 765 30.51 15.67 -15.51
C SER A 765 29.26 15.19 -14.76
N THR A 766 28.77 14.01 -15.15
CA THR A 766 27.77 13.24 -14.39
C THR A 766 28.39 11.97 -13.83
N SER A 767 28.23 11.75 -12.53
CA SER A 767 28.42 10.48 -11.88
C SER A 767 27.20 9.59 -12.08
N TYR A 768 27.43 8.34 -12.44
CA TYR A 768 26.39 7.34 -12.58
C TYR A 768 26.54 6.30 -11.48
N GLY A 769 25.46 5.92 -10.82
CA GLY A 769 25.40 4.78 -9.89
C GLY A 769 25.51 3.44 -10.62
N LYS A 770 26.57 3.28 -11.43
CA LYS A 770 26.90 2.08 -12.19
C LYS A 770 28.42 1.86 -12.19
N GLN A 771 28.87 0.62 -11.95
CA GLN A 771 30.28 0.26 -12.05
C GLN A 771 30.80 0.47 -13.50
N VAL A 772 31.85 1.28 -13.65
CA VAL A 772 32.64 1.44 -14.88
C VAL A 772 34.00 0.78 -14.65
N GLY A 773 34.16 -0.47 -15.10
CA GLY A 773 35.41 -1.25 -14.95
C GLY A 773 35.38 -2.26 -13.80
N SER A 774 36.05 -3.39 -13.97
CA SER A 774 36.00 -4.58 -13.09
C SER A 774 36.67 -4.42 -11.73
N ASP A 775 37.31 -3.28 -11.45
CA ASP A 775 38.29 -3.16 -10.38
C ASP A 775 37.93 -2.02 -9.44
N ARG A 776 36.93 -2.25 -8.56
CA ARG A 776 36.91 -1.90 -7.13
C ARG A 776 35.47 -1.95 -6.58
N LEU A 777 35.36 -2.55 -5.38
CA LEU A 777 34.19 -2.69 -4.51
C LEU A 777 33.11 -3.70 -4.95
N ALA A 778 33.49 -4.99 -4.96
CA ALA A 778 32.55 -6.12 -5.06
C ALA A 778 32.04 -6.61 -3.68
N GLU A 779 32.29 -5.89 -2.58
CA GLU A 779 32.14 -6.46 -1.23
C GLU A 779 30.76 -6.24 -0.58
N PHE A 780 29.89 -5.40 -1.14
CA PHE A 780 28.53 -5.16 -0.60
C PHE A 780 27.37 -5.77 -1.43
N ALA A 781 27.68 -6.46 -2.54
CA ALA A 781 26.68 -7.04 -3.44
C ALA A 781 26.32 -8.51 -3.13
N SER A 782 26.90 -9.14 -2.09
CA SER A 782 26.89 -10.60 -1.95
C SER A 782 25.90 -11.20 -0.93
N ASN A 783 24.94 -10.44 -0.38
CA ASN A 783 23.98 -11.01 0.58
C ASN A 783 22.52 -10.52 0.43
N ARG A 784 22.13 -10.05 -0.76
CA ARG A 784 20.73 -9.69 -1.00
C ARG A 784 19.92 -10.91 -1.45
N LEU A 785 18.72 -11.03 -0.91
CA LEU A 785 17.65 -11.93 -1.37
C LEU A 785 17.26 -11.70 -2.85
N SER A 786 17.80 -10.68 -3.51
CA SER A 786 17.79 -10.54 -4.97
C SER A 786 18.75 -11.56 -5.59
N SER A 787 18.25 -12.77 -5.88
CA SER A 787 18.93 -13.70 -6.78
C SER A 787 18.96 -13.21 -8.24
N SER A 788 18.55 -11.97 -8.49
CA SER A 788 18.46 -11.39 -9.82
C SER A 788 19.84 -11.10 -10.37
N THR A 789 20.19 -11.80 -11.45
CA THR A 789 21.48 -11.65 -12.14
C THR A 789 21.60 -10.34 -12.94
N ASN A 790 20.53 -9.54 -13.01
CA ASN A 790 20.43 -8.30 -13.79
C ASN A 790 21.00 -7.05 -13.09
N ASP A 791 21.20 -7.09 -11.76
CA ASP A 791 21.63 -5.97 -10.91
C ASP A 791 23.15 -5.86 -10.75
N ALA A 792 23.93 -6.76 -11.35
CA ALA A 792 25.35 -6.96 -11.03
C ALA A 792 26.29 -5.77 -11.33
N ASN A 793 25.78 -4.60 -11.73
CA ASN A 793 26.58 -3.41 -12.03
C ASN A 793 25.98 -2.09 -11.51
N THR A 794 24.82 -2.05 -10.87
CA THR A 794 24.29 -0.83 -10.24
C THR A 794 24.91 -0.66 -8.84
N ILE A 795 25.20 0.57 -8.45
CA ILE A 795 25.76 0.89 -7.12
C ILE A 795 24.98 2.04 -6.51
N GLU A 796 24.87 2.06 -5.18
CA GLU A 796 24.15 3.11 -4.45
C GLU A 796 24.93 4.41 -4.28
N GLU A 797 26.24 4.37 -4.55
CA GLU A 797 27.19 5.41 -4.19
C GLU A 797 28.38 5.45 -5.14
N THR A 798 28.88 6.66 -5.43
CA THR A 798 30.11 6.89 -6.19
C THR A 798 31.15 7.63 -5.34
N ASP A 799 32.42 7.61 -5.77
CA ASP A 799 33.53 8.41 -5.22
C ASP A 799 34.41 8.85 -6.39
N ASP A 800 34.11 10.03 -6.94
CA ASP A 800 34.63 10.52 -8.22
C ASP A 800 35.41 11.82 -8.07
N ILE A 801 36.48 11.96 -8.86
CA ILE A 801 37.27 13.18 -8.98
C ILE A 801 36.85 13.96 -10.21
N PHE A 802 36.37 15.17 -10.01
CA PHE A 802 35.99 16.13 -11.05
C PHE A 802 37.13 17.12 -11.28
N HIS A 803 37.44 17.38 -12.54
CA HIS A 803 38.48 18.32 -12.93
C HIS A 803 37.87 19.67 -13.33
N PHE A 804 38.43 20.77 -12.82
CA PHE A 804 38.02 22.11 -13.21
C PHE A 804 38.64 22.50 -14.55
N PRO A 805 37.83 22.80 -15.59
CA PRO A 805 38.35 23.33 -16.84
C PRO A 805 39.06 24.67 -16.64
N ALA A 806 40.05 24.97 -17.48
CA ALA A 806 40.75 26.25 -17.42
C ALA A 806 39.77 27.42 -17.59
N GLY A 807 39.80 28.38 -16.65
CA GLY A 807 38.92 29.55 -16.66
C GLY A 807 37.53 29.33 -16.06
N SER A 808 37.21 28.12 -15.57
CA SER A 808 35.93 27.84 -14.89
C SER A 808 35.83 28.46 -13.49
N LEU A 809 36.98 28.78 -12.88
CA LEU A 809 37.06 29.43 -11.56
C LEU A 809 37.37 30.92 -11.68
N ILE A 810 36.75 31.72 -10.83
CA ILE A 810 36.97 33.15 -10.70
C ILE A 810 37.82 33.41 -9.45
N ALA A 811 39.12 33.63 -9.63
CA ALA A 811 40.05 33.83 -8.52
C ALA A 811 39.70 35.08 -7.66
N GLY A 812 39.74 34.92 -6.34
CA GLY A 812 39.41 35.95 -5.36
C GLY A 812 37.92 36.25 -5.20
N GLN A 813 37.05 35.50 -5.89
CA GLN A 813 35.59 35.59 -5.78
C GLN A 813 34.99 34.28 -5.29
N ASP A 814 33.73 34.36 -4.85
CA ASP A 814 32.95 33.19 -4.52
C ASP A 814 32.67 32.37 -5.79
N ASN A 815 32.90 31.06 -5.69
CA ASN A 815 32.61 30.08 -6.72
C ASN A 815 31.69 29.02 -6.10
N VAL A 816 30.76 28.50 -6.89
CA VAL A 816 29.73 27.60 -6.36
C VAL A 816 29.72 26.28 -7.11
N ILE A 817 29.90 25.19 -6.39
CA ILE A 817 29.64 23.83 -6.88
C ILE A 817 28.15 23.57 -6.79
N THR A 818 27.47 23.25 -7.90
CA THR A 818 26.07 22.81 -7.89
C THR A 818 26.00 21.33 -8.22
N ILE A 819 25.31 20.54 -7.39
CA ILE A 819 25.09 19.11 -7.58
C ILE A 819 23.59 18.86 -7.69
N VAL A 820 23.17 18.24 -8.79
CA VAL A 820 21.81 17.69 -8.94
C VAL A 820 21.90 16.20 -8.63
N GLN A 821 21.35 15.74 -7.51
CA GLN A 821 21.43 14.34 -7.06
C GLN A 821 20.06 13.66 -7.14
N ASP A 822 19.96 12.59 -7.93
CA ASP A 822 18.74 11.77 -7.96
C ASP A 822 18.63 10.92 -6.69
N ASN A 823 17.44 10.82 -6.14
CA ASN A 823 17.12 9.88 -5.06
C ASN A 823 16.19 8.81 -5.60
N MET A 824 16.64 7.56 -5.56
CA MET A 824 15.94 6.39 -6.05
C MET A 824 15.03 5.75 -4.98
N GLY A 825 14.83 6.43 -3.84
CA GLY A 825 14.15 5.91 -2.65
C GLY A 825 15.16 5.53 -1.57
N LEU A 826 14.69 5.27 -0.36
CA LEU A 826 15.50 4.77 0.76
C LEU A 826 15.51 3.23 0.77
N ASN A 827 16.59 2.63 1.26
CA ASN A 827 16.74 1.16 1.26
C ASN A 827 15.73 0.49 2.21
N GLU A 828 15.42 -0.77 1.95
CA GLU A 828 14.70 -1.64 2.88
C GLU A 828 15.63 -2.13 4.01
N THR A 829 15.10 -2.92 4.94
CA THR A 829 15.90 -3.68 5.91
C THR A 829 16.69 -4.76 5.16
N ILE A 830 18.02 -4.80 5.32
CA ILE A 830 18.85 -5.85 4.73
C ILE A 830 18.99 -7.00 5.73
N TYR A 831 18.92 -8.22 5.23
CA TYR A 831 19.12 -9.44 6.02
C TYR A 831 20.49 -10.06 5.67
N HIS A 832 21.39 -10.17 6.64
CA HIS A 832 22.74 -10.72 6.45
C HIS A 832 22.81 -12.21 6.81
N GLY A 833 23.25 -13.06 5.88
CA GLY A 833 23.44 -14.52 6.07
C GLY A 833 23.09 -15.32 4.81
N GLU A 834 23.53 -16.58 4.70
CA GLU A 834 23.15 -17.44 3.57
C GLU A 834 21.64 -17.75 3.62
N VAL A 835 20.87 -17.19 2.70
CA VAL A 835 19.48 -17.60 2.43
C VAL A 835 19.48 -18.89 1.60
N ARG A 836 20.08 -19.94 2.15
CA ARG A 836 19.85 -21.31 1.72
C ARG A 836 19.65 -22.12 3.00
N LEU A 837 18.39 -22.44 3.29
CA LEU A 837 18.00 -23.46 4.26
C LEU A 837 18.69 -23.33 5.65
N LEU A 838 18.02 -22.66 6.59
CA LEU A 838 18.22 -22.81 8.04
C LEU A 838 19.41 -22.11 8.72
N THR A 839 19.93 -20.98 8.20
CA THR A 839 20.82 -20.11 9.01
C THR A 839 20.17 -18.78 9.34
N VAL A 840 20.27 -18.37 10.61
CA VAL A 840 19.69 -17.14 11.15
C VAL A 840 20.28 -15.95 10.42
N ALA A 841 19.52 -15.35 9.51
CA ALA A 841 19.90 -14.08 8.94
C ALA A 841 19.80 -13.01 10.03
N THR A 842 20.86 -12.26 10.30
CA THR A 842 20.77 -11.07 11.15
C THR A 842 20.24 -9.94 10.30
N ALA A 843 19.02 -9.50 10.58
CA ALA A 843 18.48 -8.28 10.00
C ALA A 843 19.27 -7.06 10.50
N ASP A 844 19.59 -6.14 9.60
CA ASP A 844 20.05 -4.78 9.91
C ASP A 844 18.95 -3.78 9.51
N PRO A 845 18.02 -3.45 10.43
CA PRO A 845 16.95 -2.48 10.15
C PRO A 845 17.45 -1.08 9.82
N ASP A 846 18.66 -0.73 10.25
CA ASP A 846 19.20 0.60 10.07
C ASP A 846 19.76 0.82 8.65
N THR A 847 19.76 -0.19 7.78
CA THR A 847 19.96 0.03 6.34
C THR A 847 18.87 0.90 5.74
N SER A 848 17.66 0.93 6.31
CA SER A 848 16.63 1.91 5.96
C SER A 848 17.01 3.36 6.30
N LYS A 849 18.06 3.55 7.11
CA LYS A 849 18.69 4.86 7.36
C LYS A 849 19.85 5.18 6.39
N SER A 850 20.06 4.39 5.34
CA SER A 850 21.09 4.66 4.32
C SER A 850 20.96 6.12 3.83
N PRO A 851 22.08 6.88 3.80
CA PRO A 851 22.04 8.30 3.50
C PRO A 851 21.69 8.56 2.04
N ARG A 852 21.17 9.75 1.73
CA ARG A 852 21.03 10.29 0.37
C ARG A 852 21.64 11.67 0.34
N GLY A 853 22.53 11.96 -0.60
CA GLY A 853 23.28 13.22 -0.67
C GLY A 853 24.78 13.00 -0.83
N VAL A 854 25.59 13.87 -0.20
CA VAL A 854 27.05 13.88 -0.37
C VAL A 854 27.71 13.31 0.89
N ARG A 855 28.37 12.16 0.78
CA ARG A 855 29.10 11.52 1.88
C ARG A 855 30.57 11.89 1.97
N GLY A 856 31.12 12.49 0.92
CA GLY A 856 32.49 12.99 0.91
C GLY A 856 32.62 14.19 0.00
N PHE A 857 33.34 15.21 0.43
CA PHE A 857 33.69 16.35 -0.42
C PHE A 857 35.06 16.92 -0.06
N GLN A 858 35.89 17.22 -1.07
CA GLN A 858 37.20 17.82 -0.85
C GLN A 858 37.72 18.53 -2.11
N LEU A 859 38.23 19.75 -1.95
CA LEU A 859 39.04 20.41 -2.98
C LEU A 859 40.51 19.98 -2.82
N ASP A 860 41.27 19.89 -3.91
CA ASP A 860 42.71 19.59 -3.84
C ASP A 860 43.53 20.68 -3.14
N SER A 861 43.03 21.92 -3.15
CA SER A 861 43.51 23.02 -2.33
C SER A 861 42.36 23.96 -1.95
N GLY A 862 42.49 24.69 -0.85
CA GLY A 862 41.40 25.54 -0.34
C GLY A 862 40.34 24.76 0.45
N ASN A 863 39.30 25.46 0.90
CA ASN A 863 38.19 24.90 1.70
C ASN A 863 36.86 25.51 1.27
N PHE A 864 35.77 24.75 1.40
CA PHE A 864 34.41 25.25 1.25
C PHE A 864 34.03 26.19 2.41
N SER A 865 33.54 27.38 2.11
CA SER A 865 33.02 28.34 3.10
C SER A 865 31.63 27.97 3.61
N GLU A 866 30.76 27.49 2.73
CA GLU A 866 29.36 27.16 3.04
C GLU A 866 28.86 26.02 2.15
N TRP A 867 27.90 25.24 2.65
CA TRP A 867 27.09 24.33 1.85
C TRP A 867 25.63 24.70 2.07
N LYS A 868 24.82 24.58 1.02
CA LYS A 868 23.37 24.73 1.05
C LYS A 868 22.70 23.56 0.38
N VAL A 869 21.47 23.28 0.78
CA VAL A 869 20.66 22.17 0.28
C VAL A 869 19.25 22.61 -0.01
N GLN A 870 18.68 22.05 -1.07
CA GLN A 870 17.29 22.26 -1.45
C GLN A 870 16.69 20.97 -2.02
N GLY A 871 15.72 20.40 -1.31
CA GLY A 871 14.81 19.40 -1.86
C GLY A 871 13.47 20.05 -2.22
N LYS A 872 12.39 19.28 -2.11
CA LYS A 872 11.02 19.79 -2.33
C LYS A 872 10.72 21.00 -1.45
N LEU A 873 9.80 21.86 -1.91
CA LEU A 873 9.41 23.04 -1.16
C LEU A 873 8.84 22.66 0.22
N GLY A 874 9.39 23.23 1.29
CA GLY A 874 8.94 23.00 2.67
C GLY A 874 9.35 21.67 3.31
N GLY A 875 10.08 20.80 2.60
CA GLY A 875 10.49 19.48 3.09
C GLY A 875 9.30 18.60 3.51
N TYR A 876 9.53 17.53 4.28
CA TYR A 876 8.45 16.68 4.80
C TYR A 876 7.58 17.35 5.88
N LEU A 877 7.97 18.52 6.40
CA LEU A 877 7.22 19.27 7.41
C LEU A 877 6.10 20.12 6.78
N ASN A 878 6.45 20.93 5.78
CA ASN A 878 5.60 22.01 5.27
C ASN A 878 5.30 21.91 3.76
N TYR A 879 5.47 20.73 3.15
CA TYR A 879 5.16 20.54 1.73
C TYR A 879 3.73 20.99 1.37
N PRO A 880 3.52 21.72 0.26
CA PRO A 880 2.25 22.36 -0.06
C PRO A 880 1.18 21.39 -0.58
N ASP A 881 1.57 20.34 -1.32
CA ASP A 881 0.62 19.41 -1.92
C ASP A 881 0.16 18.35 -0.91
N LYS A 882 -0.93 18.66 -0.20
CA LYS A 882 -1.52 17.72 0.78
C LYS A 882 -2.36 16.61 0.15
N VAL A 883 -2.77 16.73 -1.12
CA VAL A 883 -3.55 15.68 -1.78
C VAL A 883 -2.62 14.56 -2.25
N ARG A 884 -1.63 14.91 -3.07
CA ARG A 884 -0.64 13.96 -3.59
C ARG A 884 0.41 13.59 -2.54
N GLY A 885 0.52 14.38 -1.47
CA GLY A 885 1.28 14.01 -0.29
C GLY A 885 2.79 14.13 -0.47
N VAL A 886 3.51 13.68 0.57
CA VAL A 886 4.97 13.90 0.69
C VAL A 886 5.77 13.22 -0.43
N MET A 887 5.31 12.10 -0.99
CA MET A 887 6.08 11.34 -1.98
C MET A 887 6.12 11.97 -3.39
N ASN A 888 5.23 12.91 -3.70
CA ASN A 888 4.98 13.30 -5.08
C ASN A 888 6.06 14.19 -5.72
N GLU A 889 6.62 15.12 -4.94
CA GLU A 889 7.49 16.19 -5.45
C GLU A 889 8.94 16.01 -4.96
N GLY A 890 9.89 16.36 -5.83
CA GLY A 890 11.30 16.54 -5.54
C GLY A 890 11.73 17.99 -5.52
N GLY A 891 13.04 18.19 -5.58
CA GLY A 891 13.70 19.47 -5.44
C GLY A 891 13.97 20.21 -6.73
N LEU A 892 13.57 19.74 -7.92
CA LEU A 892 13.82 20.52 -9.15
C LEU A 892 13.07 21.85 -9.12
N TYR A 893 13.65 22.92 -9.69
CA TYR A 893 13.08 24.27 -9.63
C TYR A 893 11.60 24.31 -10.06
N GLY A 894 11.26 23.64 -11.16
CA GLY A 894 9.88 23.55 -11.64
C GLY A 894 8.94 22.78 -10.71
N GLU A 895 9.42 21.77 -9.98
CA GLU A 895 8.64 21.08 -8.95
C GLU A 895 8.37 22.01 -7.76
N ARG A 896 9.40 22.71 -7.26
CA ARG A 896 9.27 23.66 -6.14
C ARG A 896 8.24 24.75 -6.44
N LEU A 897 8.17 25.21 -7.69
CA LEU A 897 7.19 26.19 -8.17
C LEU A 897 5.84 25.60 -8.58
N GLY A 898 5.71 24.27 -8.64
CA GLY A 898 4.47 23.59 -8.99
C GLY A 898 4.14 23.62 -10.48
N TRP A 899 5.12 23.75 -11.38
CA TRP A 899 4.91 23.82 -12.84
C TRP A 899 4.23 22.57 -13.42
N HIS A 900 4.29 21.43 -12.72
CA HIS A 900 3.59 20.19 -13.06
C HIS A 900 2.07 20.23 -12.79
N LEU A 901 1.58 21.20 -12.02
CA LEU A 901 0.19 21.25 -11.59
C LEU A 901 -0.77 21.77 -12.68
N PRO A 902 -2.01 21.26 -12.74
CA PRO A 902 -3.02 21.77 -13.66
C PRO A 902 -3.27 23.27 -13.50
N GLY A 903 -3.34 23.99 -14.62
CA GLY A 903 -3.67 25.43 -14.63
C GLY A 903 -2.50 26.38 -14.33
N PHE A 904 -1.27 25.88 -14.24
CA PHE A 904 -0.08 26.73 -14.29
C PHE A 904 -0.01 27.48 -15.64
N ASP A 905 0.28 28.78 -15.62
CA ASP A 905 0.34 29.61 -16.82
C ASP A 905 1.72 29.54 -17.50
N THR A 906 1.76 28.94 -18.69
CA THR A 906 2.95 28.81 -19.53
C THR A 906 3.00 29.80 -20.69
N ALA A 907 2.13 30.83 -20.71
CA ALA A 907 2.05 31.78 -21.83
C ALA A 907 3.36 32.54 -22.08
N SER A 908 4.15 32.79 -21.04
CA SER A 908 5.46 33.45 -21.14
C SER A 908 6.61 32.51 -21.52
N TRP A 909 6.36 31.20 -21.60
CA TRP A 909 7.38 30.19 -21.87
C TRP A 909 7.66 30.04 -23.36
N VAL A 910 8.86 29.58 -23.67
CA VAL A 910 9.29 29.31 -25.04
C VAL A 910 8.53 28.10 -25.57
N GLN A 911 8.07 28.16 -26.82
CA GLN A 911 7.52 26.98 -27.49
C GLN A 911 8.67 26.10 -27.98
N ARG A 912 8.70 24.86 -27.52
CA ARG A 912 9.74 23.88 -27.87
C ARG A 912 9.21 22.48 -27.61
N ASP A 913 9.31 21.61 -28.61
CA ASP A 913 8.87 20.23 -28.49
C ASP A 913 9.80 19.42 -27.57
N LEU A 914 9.27 18.42 -26.86
CA LEU A 914 10.08 17.53 -26.02
C LEU A 914 11.16 16.82 -26.85
N SER A 915 10.84 16.47 -28.10
CA SER A 915 11.77 15.86 -29.06
C SER A 915 12.89 16.79 -29.53
N GLU A 916 12.84 18.08 -29.22
CA GLU A 916 13.96 19.00 -29.47
C GLU A 916 14.97 19.01 -28.32
N GLY A 917 14.65 18.43 -27.17
CA GLY A 917 15.55 18.39 -26.01
C GLY A 917 15.84 19.75 -25.39
N LEU A 918 16.91 19.83 -24.60
CA LEU A 918 17.38 21.12 -24.05
C LEU A 918 18.02 22.00 -25.15
N PRO A 919 18.00 23.34 -25.01
CA PRO A 919 18.69 24.23 -25.94
C PRO A 919 20.20 23.95 -25.95
N ASP A 920 20.83 24.18 -27.11
CA ASP A 920 22.27 24.05 -27.36
C ASP A 920 22.89 22.68 -26.98
N SER A 921 22.05 21.63 -26.85
CA SER A 921 22.48 20.31 -26.37
C SER A 921 23.25 20.38 -25.04
N ALA A 922 22.83 21.31 -24.18
CA ALA A 922 23.45 21.52 -22.87
C ALA A 922 23.09 20.41 -21.87
N ALA A 923 24.02 20.07 -20.99
CA ALA A 923 23.70 19.34 -19.77
C ALA A 923 22.91 20.27 -18.84
N GLY A 924 21.86 19.76 -18.21
CA GLY A 924 21.01 20.55 -17.32
C GLY A 924 19.63 19.92 -17.11
N VAL A 925 18.71 20.72 -16.57
CA VAL A 925 17.32 20.29 -16.35
C VAL A 925 16.35 21.28 -17.00
N GLY A 926 15.49 20.76 -17.86
CA GLY A 926 14.40 21.49 -18.50
C GLY A 926 13.03 21.01 -18.03
N PHE A 927 12.03 21.88 -18.05
CA PHE A 927 10.65 21.53 -17.78
C PHE A 927 9.80 21.74 -19.02
N PHE A 928 9.16 20.68 -19.49
CA PHE A 928 8.28 20.69 -20.65
C PHE A 928 6.84 20.52 -20.18
N VAL A 929 5.92 21.37 -20.60
CA VAL A 929 4.50 21.30 -20.23
C VAL A 929 3.64 21.39 -21.47
N THR A 930 2.63 20.52 -21.57
CA THR A 930 1.55 20.63 -22.55
C THR A 930 0.20 20.32 -21.90
N THR A 931 -0.88 20.68 -22.60
CA THR A 931 -2.24 20.32 -22.24
C THR A 931 -2.95 19.68 -23.43
N PHE A 932 -3.79 18.68 -23.16
CA PHE A 932 -4.65 18.07 -24.17
C PHE A 932 -6.03 17.79 -23.59
N LYS A 933 -7.03 17.61 -24.44
CA LYS A 933 -8.39 17.28 -24.04
C LYS A 933 -8.68 15.81 -24.34
N LEU A 934 -9.31 15.12 -23.40
CA LEU A 934 -9.97 13.84 -23.63
C LEU A 934 -11.48 14.04 -23.74
N ASP A 935 -12.11 13.18 -24.53
CA ASP A 935 -13.55 13.10 -24.71
C ASP A 935 -13.93 11.63 -24.91
N LEU A 936 -13.64 10.83 -23.88
CA LEU A 936 -13.88 9.39 -23.87
C LEU A 936 -15.29 9.09 -23.37
N GLN A 937 -15.88 8.03 -23.92
CA GLN A 937 -17.26 7.66 -23.61
C GLN A 937 -17.38 7.17 -22.17
N SER A 938 -18.43 7.61 -21.46
CA SER A 938 -18.61 7.32 -20.03
C SER A 938 -19.00 5.87 -19.72
N ASP A 939 -19.42 5.11 -20.74
CA ASP A 939 -19.76 3.68 -20.66
C ASP A 939 -18.60 2.76 -21.07
N GLN A 940 -17.39 3.30 -21.21
CA GLN A 940 -16.18 2.54 -21.52
C GLN A 940 -15.12 2.73 -20.45
N ASP A 941 -14.48 1.63 -20.05
CA ASP A 941 -13.22 1.65 -19.31
C ASP A 941 -12.09 1.54 -20.33
N VAL A 942 -11.38 2.65 -20.51
CA VAL A 942 -10.28 2.79 -21.49
C VAL A 942 -8.97 2.75 -20.74
N PHE A 943 -8.10 1.80 -21.05
CA PHE A 943 -6.79 1.70 -20.42
C PHE A 943 -5.80 2.57 -21.20
N LEU A 944 -5.17 3.53 -20.52
CA LEU A 944 -4.25 4.50 -21.13
C LEU A 944 -2.85 4.42 -20.52
N SER A 945 -1.85 4.62 -21.37
CA SER A 945 -0.44 4.72 -20.97
C SER A 945 0.25 5.90 -21.64
N PHE A 946 1.25 6.46 -20.97
CA PHE A 946 2.24 7.33 -21.57
C PHE A 946 3.47 6.50 -21.95
N THR A 947 3.85 6.53 -23.22
CA THR A 947 4.94 5.71 -23.76
C THR A 947 6.03 6.61 -24.28
N PHE A 948 7.22 6.51 -23.68
CA PHE A 948 8.46 7.08 -24.24
C PHE A 948 8.97 6.21 -25.39
N ASP A 949 9.76 6.79 -26.29
CA ASP A 949 10.46 6.01 -27.32
C ASP A 949 11.37 4.96 -26.68
N ASP A 950 11.25 3.73 -27.21
CA ASP A 950 12.03 2.59 -26.78
C ASP A 950 13.15 2.31 -27.79
N ASN A 951 14.30 2.94 -27.58
CA ASN A 951 15.48 2.75 -28.41
C ASN A 951 16.24 1.48 -27.98
N VAL A 952 15.61 0.30 -28.13
CA VAL A 952 16.30 -0.98 -27.93
C VAL A 952 17.34 -1.15 -29.06
N GLY A 953 18.63 -1.00 -28.73
CA GLY A 953 19.74 -1.34 -29.63
C GLY A 953 20.61 -0.18 -30.17
N THR A 954 20.54 1.03 -29.61
CA THR A 954 21.50 2.14 -29.89
C THR A 954 22.10 2.68 -28.58
N PRO A 955 23.34 3.20 -28.54
CA PRO A 955 24.06 3.46 -27.29
C PRO A 955 23.29 4.39 -26.34
N ARG A 956 23.39 4.09 -25.04
CA ARG A 956 22.76 4.75 -23.88
C ARG A 956 22.43 6.23 -24.13
N THR A 957 21.16 6.60 -24.00
CA THR A 957 20.74 8.01 -23.98
C THR A 957 20.83 8.53 -22.54
N PRO A 958 21.82 9.38 -22.20
CA PRO A 958 22.13 9.77 -20.82
C PRO A 958 21.14 10.82 -20.33
N TYR A 959 19.91 10.41 -20.04
CA TYR A 959 18.88 11.30 -19.51
C TYR A 959 18.01 10.63 -18.45
N ARG A 960 17.44 11.47 -17.59
CA ARG A 960 16.33 11.12 -16.72
C ARG A 960 15.12 11.97 -17.09
N ALA A 961 13.94 11.37 -17.09
CA ALA A 961 12.70 12.10 -17.28
C ALA A 961 11.70 11.76 -16.17
N TYR A 962 11.10 12.78 -15.58
CA TYR A 962 10.09 12.65 -14.53
C TYR A 962 8.75 13.05 -15.15
N LEU A 963 7.86 12.07 -15.33
CA LEU A 963 6.56 12.23 -15.96
C LEU A 963 5.52 12.64 -14.91
N PHE A 964 4.91 13.80 -15.11
CA PHE A 964 3.78 14.27 -14.32
C PHE A 964 2.51 14.30 -15.15
N VAL A 965 1.43 13.75 -14.62
CA VAL A 965 0.09 13.79 -15.23
C VAL A 965 -0.88 14.39 -14.24
N ASN A 966 -1.44 15.55 -14.61
CA ASN A 966 -2.25 16.38 -13.74
C ASN A 966 -1.62 16.58 -12.35
N GLY A 967 -0.31 16.81 -12.31
CA GLY A 967 0.46 17.02 -11.08
C GLY A 967 0.97 15.76 -10.38
N TRP A 968 0.46 14.56 -10.69
CA TRP A 968 0.93 13.29 -10.13
C TRP A 968 2.19 12.81 -10.84
N MET A 969 3.27 12.55 -10.11
CA MET A 969 4.48 11.94 -10.67
C MET A 969 4.23 10.47 -10.98
N MET A 970 3.91 10.15 -12.23
CA MET A 970 3.50 8.80 -12.67
C MET A 970 4.62 8.00 -13.34
N GLY A 971 5.84 8.54 -13.39
CA GLY A 971 6.96 7.83 -14.00
C GLY A 971 8.32 8.47 -13.76
N LYS A 972 9.31 7.63 -13.45
CA LYS A 972 10.73 7.96 -13.59
C LYS A 972 11.30 7.14 -14.75
N ARG A 973 11.67 7.79 -15.86
CA ARG A 973 12.32 7.16 -17.02
C ARG A 973 13.82 7.39 -16.92
N VAL A 974 14.60 6.31 -16.86
CA VAL A 974 16.08 6.37 -16.86
C VAL A 974 16.60 5.90 -18.23
N GLY A 975 16.80 6.84 -19.16
CA GLY A 975 17.06 6.61 -20.58
C GLY A 975 18.16 5.58 -20.85
N ASN A 976 19.26 5.71 -20.11
CA ASN A 976 20.47 4.90 -20.23
C ASN A 976 20.44 3.56 -19.49
N LEU A 977 19.37 3.28 -18.74
CA LEU A 977 19.26 2.07 -17.91
C LEU A 977 18.03 1.22 -18.24
N GLY A 978 16.83 1.80 -18.36
CA GLY A 978 15.60 1.02 -18.55
C GLY A 978 15.22 0.19 -17.30
N PRO A 979 14.27 -0.75 -17.39
CA PRO A 979 13.61 -1.21 -18.62
C PRO A 979 12.36 -0.41 -18.98
N GLN A 980 11.75 0.31 -18.03
CA GLN A 980 10.43 0.89 -18.23
C GLN A 980 10.43 2.08 -19.22
N ALA A 981 9.67 1.94 -20.31
CA ALA A 981 9.35 3.01 -21.26
C ALA A 981 7.84 3.35 -21.30
N LYS A 982 6.99 2.46 -20.78
CA LYS A 982 5.52 2.60 -20.78
C LYS A 982 5.00 2.77 -19.36
N PHE A 983 4.17 3.78 -19.15
CA PHE A 983 3.68 4.22 -17.84
C PHE A 983 2.13 4.29 -17.87
N PRO A 984 1.44 3.26 -17.37
CA PRO A 984 -0.03 3.28 -17.24
C PRO A 984 -0.50 4.41 -16.32
N VAL A 985 -1.56 5.11 -16.71
CA VAL A 985 -2.18 6.16 -15.89
C VAL A 985 -3.69 6.02 -15.92
N HIS A 986 -4.28 5.84 -14.74
CA HIS A 986 -5.70 5.50 -14.61
C HIS A 986 -6.62 6.71 -14.79
N GLN A 987 -7.86 6.43 -15.21
CA GLN A 987 -8.97 7.37 -15.03
C GLN A 987 -9.04 7.84 -13.58
N GLY A 988 -9.34 9.12 -13.34
CA GLY A 988 -9.28 9.74 -12.02
C GLY A 988 -8.02 10.60 -11.91
N ILE A 989 -6.83 10.03 -12.15
CA ILE A 989 -5.64 10.86 -12.40
C ILE A 989 -5.82 11.61 -13.72
N LEU A 990 -6.18 10.89 -14.79
CA LEU A 990 -6.65 11.48 -16.03
C LEU A 990 -8.13 11.86 -15.92
N ASP A 991 -8.47 13.08 -16.34
CA ASP A 991 -9.85 13.50 -16.59
C ASP A 991 -10.23 13.08 -18.03
N TYR A 992 -11.05 12.05 -18.15
CA TYR A 992 -11.43 11.46 -19.44
C TYR A 992 -12.39 12.32 -20.27
N THR A 993 -12.94 13.38 -19.69
CA THR A 993 -13.90 14.29 -20.35
C THR A 993 -13.44 15.74 -20.39
N GLY A 994 -12.26 16.01 -19.85
CA GLY A 994 -11.74 17.36 -19.64
C GLY A 994 -10.32 17.55 -20.15
N THR A 995 -9.75 18.68 -19.73
CA THR A 995 -8.39 19.07 -20.06
C THR A 995 -7.43 18.45 -19.05
N ASN A 996 -6.40 17.80 -19.57
CA ASN A 996 -5.30 17.22 -18.82
C ASN A 996 -4.03 18.02 -19.05
N THR A 997 -3.24 18.20 -18.00
CA THR A 997 -1.89 18.77 -18.04
C THR A 997 -0.89 17.63 -17.97
N VAL A 998 0.08 17.61 -18.87
CA VAL A 998 1.24 16.71 -18.77
C VAL A 998 2.50 17.55 -18.72
N ALA A 999 3.37 17.20 -17.79
CA ALA A 999 4.68 17.80 -17.68
C ALA A 999 5.77 16.74 -17.65
N VAL A 1000 6.92 17.06 -18.22
CA VAL A 1000 8.11 16.23 -18.20
C VAL A 1000 9.27 17.09 -17.74
N ALA A 1001 9.84 16.78 -16.57
CA ALA A 1001 11.14 17.32 -16.19
C ALA A 1001 12.22 16.46 -16.88
N LEU A 1002 12.93 17.03 -17.85
CA LEU A 1002 13.98 16.36 -18.61
C LEU A 1002 15.34 16.79 -18.07
N TRP A 1003 16.07 15.85 -17.49
CA TRP A 1003 17.45 16.03 -17.08
C TRP A 1003 18.39 15.40 -18.12
N ALA A 1004 19.07 16.25 -18.89
CA ALA A 1004 20.14 15.84 -19.80
C ALA A 1004 21.46 15.78 -19.03
N MET A 1005 22.10 14.60 -19.03
CA MET A 1005 23.25 14.32 -18.17
C MET A 1005 24.61 14.48 -18.87
N GLU A 1006 24.62 14.87 -20.15
CA GLU A 1006 25.84 15.11 -20.92
C GLU A 1006 25.70 16.39 -21.76
N ALA A 1007 26.83 17.08 -21.97
CA ALA A 1007 26.88 18.28 -22.81
C ALA A 1007 27.32 17.91 -24.24
N ASN A 1008 26.87 18.70 -25.23
CA ASN A 1008 27.10 18.47 -26.67
C ASN A 1008 26.50 17.16 -27.21
N VAL A 1009 25.52 16.58 -26.48
CA VAL A 1009 24.76 15.41 -26.90
C VAL A 1009 23.28 15.81 -26.97
N THR A 1010 22.66 15.66 -28.12
CA THR A 1010 21.23 15.98 -28.28
C THR A 1010 20.39 14.89 -27.63
N ILE A 1011 19.77 15.23 -26.50
CA ILE A 1011 18.83 14.38 -25.76
C ILE A 1011 17.41 14.72 -26.19
N ALA A 1012 16.79 13.84 -26.98
CA ALA A 1012 15.54 14.12 -27.70
C ALA A 1012 14.48 13.01 -27.50
N PRO A 1013 14.01 12.76 -26.26
CA PRO A 1013 12.98 11.76 -26.04
C PRO A 1013 11.65 12.20 -26.65
N THR A 1014 10.82 11.23 -27.02
CA THR A 1014 9.43 11.46 -27.44
C THR A 1014 8.48 10.91 -26.38
N LEU A 1015 7.25 11.40 -26.36
CA LEU A 1015 6.21 10.89 -25.48
C LEU A 1015 4.87 10.82 -26.22
N ALA A 1016 4.25 9.65 -26.20
CA ALA A 1016 2.93 9.41 -26.79
C ALA A 1016 1.92 8.95 -25.73
N LEU A 1017 0.68 9.43 -25.84
CA LEU A 1017 -0.46 8.84 -25.15
C LEU A 1017 -0.99 7.67 -25.99
N THR A 1018 -1.07 6.48 -25.41
CA THR A 1018 -1.46 5.24 -26.10
C THR A 1018 -2.67 4.60 -25.43
N VAL A 1019 -3.51 3.95 -26.23
CA VAL A 1019 -4.63 3.11 -25.76
C VAL A 1019 -4.14 1.67 -25.66
N ASP A 1020 -4.21 1.10 -24.46
CA ASP A 1020 -3.78 -0.26 -24.18
C ASP A 1020 -4.91 -1.29 -24.33
N GLY A 1021 -6.15 -0.84 -24.15
CA GLY A 1021 -7.34 -1.66 -24.25
C GLY A 1021 -8.60 -0.85 -23.97
N VAL A 1022 -9.74 -1.37 -24.41
CA VAL A 1022 -11.07 -0.78 -24.17
C VAL A 1022 -12.03 -1.90 -23.84
N VAL A 1023 -12.77 -1.74 -22.75
CA VAL A 1023 -13.92 -2.59 -22.41
C VAL A 1023 -15.15 -1.72 -22.21
N GLU A 1024 -16.31 -2.18 -22.67
CA GLU A 1024 -17.60 -1.54 -22.35
C GLU A 1024 -18.01 -1.93 -20.94
N GLY A 1025 -18.46 -0.97 -20.14
CA GLY A 1025 -18.79 -1.13 -18.73
C GLY A 1025 -17.82 -0.36 -17.84
N GLY A 1026 -17.21 -1.06 -16.89
CA GLY A 1026 -16.40 -0.48 -15.84
C GLY A 1026 -17.17 -0.28 -14.54
N VAL A 1027 -16.44 0.08 -13.48
CA VAL A 1027 -17.04 0.34 -12.16
C VAL A 1027 -17.93 1.59 -12.13
N GLY A 1028 -17.71 2.51 -13.09
CA GLY A 1028 -18.41 3.79 -13.19
C GLY A 1028 -18.09 4.77 -12.04
N GLY A 1029 -18.50 6.03 -12.19
CA GLY A 1029 -18.40 7.02 -11.11
C GLY A 1029 -16.97 7.36 -10.65
N VAL A 1030 -15.97 7.15 -11.52
CA VAL A 1030 -14.56 7.44 -11.23
C VAL A 1030 -14.37 8.95 -11.10
N LYS A 1031 -13.83 9.39 -9.96
CA LYS A 1031 -13.64 10.80 -9.64
C LYS A 1031 -12.20 11.22 -9.86
N SER A 1032 -12.02 12.41 -10.41
CA SER A 1032 -10.72 13.08 -10.47
C SER A 1032 -10.54 14.03 -9.30
N ASP A 1033 -9.39 13.94 -8.64
CA ASP A 1033 -8.96 14.87 -7.60
C ASP A 1033 -7.57 15.41 -7.95
N ASN A 1034 -7.56 16.43 -8.80
CA ASN A 1034 -6.36 17.06 -9.33
C ASN A 1034 -6.34 18.54 -8.95
N PRO A 1035 -5.90 18.89 -7.72
CA PRO A 1035 -5.79 20.28 -7.30
C PRO A 1035 -4.99 21.09 -8.30
N LYS A 1036 -5.52 22.26 -8.64
CA LYS A 1036 -4.91 23.20 -9.57
C LYS A 1036 -3.72 23.91 -8.93
N TRP A 1037 -2.86 24.45 -9.78
CA TRP A 1037 -1.78 25.31 -9.39
C TRP A 1037 -2.32 26.54 -8.64
N ALA A 1038 -1.59 26.90 -7.59
CA ALA A 1038 -1.69 28.19 -6.92
C ALA A 1038 -0.27 28.76 -6.80
N PRO A 1039 -0.08 30.09 -6.83
CA PRO A 1039 1.22 30.72 -6.65
C PRO A 1039 1.93 30.19 -5.40
N ARG A 1040 3.01 29.45 -5.63
CA ARG A 1040 3.97 29.07 -4.60
C ARG A 1040 5.05 30.13 -4.63
N ASP A 1041 5.19 30.85 -3.53
CA ASP A 1041 6.42 31.58 -3.31
C ASP A 1041 7.38 30.58 -2.64
N PRO A 1042 8.45 30.14 -3.31
CA PRO A 1042 9.44 29.26 -2.68
C PRO A 1042 10.15 29.96 -1.52
N GLU A 1043 9.88 31.25 -1.31
CA GLU A 1043 10.55 32.15 -0.39
C GLU A 1043 9.65 32.68 0.75
N GLU A 1044 8.39 32.25 0.88
CA GLU A 1044 7.47 32.69 1.96
C GLU A 1044 7.04 31.52 2.88
N GLU A 1045 7.50 31.54 4.13
CA GLU A 1045 7.02 30.64 5.19
C GLU A 1045 5.55 30.91 5.56
N THR A 1046 4.75 29.86 5.63
CA THR A 1046 3.44 29.89 6.30
C THR A 1046 3.62 29.80 7.82
N ARG A 1047 2.94 30.65 8.58
CA ARG A 1047 3.05 30.69 10.06
C ARG A 1047 1.67 30.71 10.70
N SER A 1048 1.57 30.23 11.94
CA SER A 1048 0.36 30.29 12.75
C SER A 1048 0.17 31.70 13.31
N PHE A 1049 -1.02 32.29 13.21
CA PHE A 1049 -1.34 33.60 13.80
C PHE A 1049 -2.45 33.50 14.85
N PRO A 1050 -2.36 34.28 15.96
CA PRO A 1050 -1.25 35.14 16.35
C PRO A 1050 -0.07 34.37 16.99
N LEU A 1051 1.16 34.87 16.81
CA LEU A 1051 2.37 34.25 17.39
C LEU A 1051 2.53 34.65 18.87
N LEU A 1052 3.12 33.77 19.69
CA LEU A 1052 3.48 34.11 21.06
C LEU A 1052 4.60 35.17 21.08
N ALA A 1053 4.63 36.02 22.10
CA ALA A 1053 5.63 37.07 22.26
C ALA A 1053 5.66 38.10 21.12
N SER A 1054 4.51 38.36 20.49
CA SER A 1054 4.35 39.31 19.39
C SER A 1054 3.33 40.41 19.68
N TYR A 1055 3.55 41.58 19.08
CA TYR A 1055 2.56 42.65 19.06
C TYR A 1055 1.49 42.37 18.01
N VAL A 1056 0.24 42.52 18.41
CA VAL A 1056 -0.94 42.30 17.57
C VAL A 1056 -1.85 43.52 17.63
N THR A 1057 -2.58 43.76 16.54
CA THR A 1057 -3.70 44.72 16.53
C THR A 1057 -5.01 43.96 16.70
N ILE A 1058 -5.83 44.39 17.67
CA ILE A 1058 -7.09 43.74 18.03
C ILE A 1058 -8.21 44.72 17.77
N LYS A 1059 -9.12 44.38 16.87
CA LYS A 1059 -10.36 45.13 16.68
C LYS A 1059 -11.48 44.41 17.43
N LEU A 1060 -11.94 45.00 18.53
CA LEU A 1060 -13.05 44.45 19.30
C LEU A 1060 -14.37 44.95 18.74
N ASP A 1061 -15.30 44.03 18.50
CA ASP A 1061 -16.70 44.31 18.19
C ASP A 1061 -17.49 44.21 19.50
N PRO A 1062 -17.85 45.35 20.14
CA PRO A 1062 -18.43 45.35 21.47
C PRO A 1062 -19.79 44.65 21.50
N VAL A 1063 -20.57 44.71 20.42
CA VAL A 1063 -21.89 44.06 20.32
C VAL A 1063 -21.70 42.55 20.27
N LYS A 1064 -20.89 42.05 19.33
CA LYS A 1064 -20.63 40.61 19.21
C LYS A 1064 -19.95 40.00 20.43
N SER A 1065 -19.17 40.80 21.15
CA SER A 1065 -18.45 40.33 22.36
C SER A 1065 -19.38 40.05 23.53
N VAL A 1066 -20.57 40.67 23.58
CA VAL A 1066 -21.56 40.47 24.65
C VAL A 1066 -22.80 39.71 24.19
N GLU A 1067 -23.05 39.59 22.88
CA GLU A 1067 -24.13 38.75 22.33
C GLU A 1067 -24.05 37.29 22.83
N LEU A 1068 -22.84 36.78 23.03
CA LEU A 1068 -22.59 35.43 23.55
C LEU A 1068 -22.95 35.26 25.04
N LEU A 1069 -23.17 36.37 25.77
CA LEU A 1069 -23.58 36.35 27.17
C LEU A 1069 -25.10 36.28 27.34
N GLU A 1070 -25.86 36.40 26.24
CA GLU A 1070 -27.34 36.41 26.22
C GLU A 1070 -27.97 37.46 27.17
N ASP A 1071 -27.28 38.57 27.41
CA ASP A 1071 -27.73 39.66 28.29
C ASP A 1071 -28.23 40.86 27.45
N GLU A 1072 -29.55 41.03 27.38
CA GLU A 1072 -30.17 42.09 26.57
C GLU A 1072 -29.79 43.51 27.00
N GLU A 1073 -29.51 43.74 28.29
CA GLU A 1073 -29.13 45.07 28.80
C GLU A 1073 -27.67 45.37 28.42
N ALA A 1074 -26.78 44.37 28.53
CA ALA A 1074 -25.40 44.48 28.08
C ALA A 1074 -25.30 44.65 26.56
N THR A 1075 -26.09 43.91 25.78
CA THR A 1075 -26.16 44.06 24.31
C THR A 1075 -26.71 45.43 23.90
N ALA A 1076 -27.76 45.92 24.56
CA ALA A 1076 -28.30 47.25 24.32
C ALA A 1076 -27.30 48.37 24.65
N ALA A 1077 -26.54 48.23 25.75
CA ALA A 1077 -25.46 49.14 26.09
C ALA A 1077 -24.30 49.08 25.08
N ALA A 1078 -23.96 47.89 24.59
CA ALA A 1078 -22.89 47.67 23.62
C ALA A 1078 -23.18 48.29 22.24
N HIS A 1079 -24.46 48.40 21.85
CA HIS A 1079 -24.85 49.11 20.61
C HIS A 1079 -24.48 50.60 20.61
N GLY A 1080 -24.24 51.21 21.77
CA GLY A 1080 -23.73 52.57 21.89
C GLY A 1080 -22.20 52.70 21.75
N ALA A 1081 -21.46 51.58 21.74
CA ALA A 1081 -20.01 51.56 21.70
C ALA A 1081 -19.48 51.30 20.27
N GLY A 1082 -18.66 52.22 19.73
CA GLY A 1082 -17.98 52.00 18.44
C GLY A 1082 -16.80 51.03 18.55
N SER A 1083 -16.57 50.20 17.54
CA SER A 1083 -15.38 49.33 17.48
C SER A 1083 -14.08 50.14 17.46
N LYS A 1084 -13.16 49.80 18.36
CA LYS A 1084 -11.81 50.39 18.43
C LYS A 1084 -10.75 49.35 18.12
N VAL A 1085 -9.62 49.81 17.57
CA VAL A 1085 -8.42 48.97 17.38
C VAL A 1085 -7.48 49.24 18.55
N TYR A 1086 -7.07 48.17 19.21
CA TYR A 1086 -6.12 48.15 20.30
C TYR A 1086 -4.82 47.52 19.82
N VAL A 1087 -3.69 47.94 20.36
CA VAL A 1087 -2.42 47.21 20.22
C VAL A 1087 -2.24 46.40 21.49
N GLY A 1088 -1.93 45.13 21.34
CA GLY A 1088 -1.68 44.24 22.47
C GLY A 1088 -0.45 43.38 22.24
N TYR A 1089 0.11 42.84 23.32
CA TYR A 1089 1.27 41.96 23.28
C TYR A 1089 0.91 40.59 23.84
N THR A 1090 1.18 39.53 23.06
CA THR A 1090 0.83 38.15 23.44
C THR A 1090 1.87 37.59 24.41
N THR A 1091 1.49 37.29 25.65
CA THR A 1091 2.47 36.90 26.69
C THR A 1091 2.49 35.42 27.04
N CYS A 1092 1.33 34.77 27.14
CA CYS A 1092 1.23 33.35 27.47
C CYS A 1092 -0.14 32.79 27.06
N PHE A 1093 -0.27 31.47 27.04
CA PHE A 1093 -1.56 30.80 26.81
C PHE A 1093 -2.46 30.97 28.03
N GLY A 1094 -3.67 31.51 27.82
CA GLY A 1094 -4.65 31.78 28.86
C GLY A 1094 -5.56 30.58 29.12
N GLY A 1095 -5.15 29.67 30.00
CA GLY A 1095 -5.97 28.52 30.40
C GLY A 1095 -5.84 27.30 29.49
N ARG A 1096 -6.32 26.14 29.96
CA ARG A 1096 -6.32 24.90 29.17
C ARG A 1096 -7.37 25.02 28.05
N PRO A 1097 -7.06 24.66 26.80
CA PRO A 1097 -8.09 24.49 25.78
C PRO A 1097 -9.13 23.48 26.30
N ALA A 1098 -10.41 23.74 26.08
CA ALA A 1098 -11.41 22.69 26.23
C ALA A 1098 -11.00 21.52 25.31
N PRO A 1099 -11.09 20.25 25.74
CA PRO A 1099 -10.65 19.09 24.95
C PRO A 1099 -11.26 19.00 23.54
N GLU A 1100 -12.36 19.72 23.32
CA GLU A 1100 -13.19 19.66 22.12
C GLU A 1100 -12.93 20.80 21.10
N ASP A 1101 -12.11 21.80 21.44
CA ASP A 1101 -11.84 22.95 20.55
C ASP A 1101 -10.36 23.06 20.15
N THR A 1102 -9.99 22.31 19.12
CA THR A 1102 -8.66 22.37 18.48
C THR A 1102 -8.51 23.54 17.50
N VAL A 1103 -9.57 24.33 17.29
CA VAL A 1103 -9.65 25.37 16.25
C VAL A 1103 -9.29 26.76 16.81
N HIS A 1104 -9.37 26.97 18.13
CA HIS A 1104 -9.06 28.25 18.77
C HIS A 1104 -7.96 28.13 19.82
N ILE A 1105 -7.23 29.23 20.03
CA ILE A 1105 -6.19 29.35 21.05
C ILE A 1105 -6.55 30.52 21.97
N HIS A 1106 -6.33 30.35 23.28
CA HIS A 1106 -6.51 31.41 24.26
C HIS A 1106 -5.18 32.11 24.52
N TYR A 1107 -5.13 33.43 24.30
CA TYR A 1107 -3.96 34.25 24.64
C TYR A 1107 -4.30 35.18 25.79
N VAL A 1108 -3.38 35.28 26.75
CA VAL A 1108 -3.28 36.46 27.60
C VAL A 1108 -2.60 37.55 26.79
N ILE A 1109 -3.32 38.65 26.58
CA ILE A 1109 -2.82 39.81 25.85
C ILE A 1109 -2.77 41.01 26.77
N ARG A 1110 -1.61 41.65 26.82
CA ARG A 1110 -1.40 42.90 27.54
C ARG A 1110 -1.67 44.06 26.59
N LEU A 1111 -2.62 44.92 26.94
CA LEU A 1111 -2.97 46.05 26.10
C LEU A 1111 -1.95 47.17 26.27
N LEU A 1112 -1.54 47.76 25.14
CA LEU A 1112 -0.66 48.91 25.12
C LEU A 1112 -1.50 50.18 25.33
N ARG A 1113 -1.07 51.05 26.25
CA ARG A 1113 -1.68 52.37 26.47
C ARG A 1113 -0.77 53.49 25.98
N SER A 1114 -1.39 54.59 25.57
CA SER A 1114 -0.69 55.86 25.35
C SER A 1114 -0.59 56.63 26.66
N GLY A 1115 0.61 57.09 26.98
CA GLY A 1115 0.96 57.77 28.22
C GLY A 1115 1.03 56.85 29.43
N ARG A 1116 1.69 57.33 30.47
CA ARG A 1116 1.77 56.66 31.77
C ARG A 1116 0.40 56.71 32.47
N HIS A 1117 0.00 55.60 33.08
CA HIS A 1117 -1.23 55.57 33.89
C HIS A 1117 -1.04 56.41 35.16
N LYS A 1118 -2.06 57.19 35.54
CA LYS A 1118 -2.07 57.92 36.82
C LYS A 1118 -2.34 56.95 37.97
N ALA A 1119 -1.82 57.22 39.17
CA ALA A 1119 -2.12 56.38 40.33
C ALA A 1119 -3.64 56.35 40.55
N SER A 1120 -4.16 55.15 40.78
CA SER A 1120 -5.55 54.89 41.14
C SER A 1120 -5.54 54.05 42.42
N PRO A 1121 -5.43 54.70 43.59
CA PRO A 1121 -5.36 53.99 44.86
C PRO A 1121 -6.57 53.08 45.11
N GLU A 1122 -7.75 53.49 44.64
CA GLU A 1122 -9.01 52.73 44.80
C GLU A 1122 -9.04 51.45 43.95
N GLU A 1123 -8.22 51.36 42.90
CA GLU A 1123 -8.11 50.17 42.03
C GLU A 1123 -6.83 49.35 42.31
N PHE A 1124 -6.05 49.76 43.33
CA PHE A 1124 -4.76 49.18 43.71
C PHE A 1124 -3.73 49.28 42.57
N ILE A 1125 -3.69 50.44 41.92
CA ILE A 1125 -2.82 50.70 40.76
C ILE A 1125 -1.91 51.88 41.07
N ASP A 1126 -0.61 51.61 41.12
CA ASP A 1126 0.41 52.65 41.21
C ASP A 1126 0.87 53.14 39.83
N GLU A 1127 1.35 54.38 39.76
CA GLU A 1127 1.88 54.96 38.52
C GLU A 1127 3.08 54.17 37.95
N ASP A 1128 3.77 53.39 38.77
CA ASP A 1128 4.94 52.62 38.38
C ASP A 1128 4.64 51.17 37.98
N MET A 1129 3.36 50.78 37.95
CA MET A 1129 2.88 49.47 37.44
C MET A 1129 2.75 49.44 35.91
N CYS A 1130 3.58 50.23 35.23
CA CYS A 1130 3.65 50.34 33.77
C CYS A 1130 5.09 50.14 33.29
N THR A 1131 5.28 49.49 32.16
CA THR A 1131 6.61 49.29 31.54
C THR A 1131 6.68 50.08 30.23
N PRO A 1132 7.64 51.01 30.06
CA PRO A 1132 7.74 51.82 28.85
C PRO A 1132 8.08 50.98 27.61
N VAL A 1133 7.52 51.37 26.46
CA VAL A 1133 7.83 50.86 25.12
C VAL A 1133 8.42 52.00 24.29
N PHE A 1134 9.42 51.67 23.48
CA PHE A 1134 10.24 52.63 22.75
C PHE A 1134 9.43 53.63 21.89
N PRO A 1135 9.78 54.95 21.86
CA PRO A 1135 10.78 55.66 22.67
C PRO A 1135 10.12 56.52 23.77
N ASN A 1136 10.01 55.98 25.00
CA ASN A 1136 9.42 56.68 26.14
C ASN A 1136 10.45 57.06 27.19
N THR A 1137 10.62 58.35 27.49
CA THR A 1137 11.64 58.82 28.45
C THR A 1137 11.13 59.09 29.87
N ASP A 1138 9.83 58.94 30.13
CA ASP A 1138 9.19 59.55 31.31
C ASP A 1138 8.92 58.58 32.49
N HIS A 1139 9.41 57.34 32.43
CA HIS A 1139 9.35 56.45 33.60
C HIS A 1139 10.66 56.50 34.41
N PRO A 1140 10.63 56.94 35.68
CA PRO A 1140 11.85 57.22 36.45
C PRO A 1140 12.66 55.96 36.82
N PHE A 1141 12.06 54.77 36.77
CA PHE A 1141 12.66 53.54 37.30
C PHE A 1141 12.72 52.36 36.32
N ARG A 1142 12.35 52.53 35.05
CA ARG A 1142 12.32 51.42 34.07
C ARG A 1142 12.82 51.89 32.72
N GLU A 1143 13.73 51.11 32.13
CA GLU A 1143 14.21 51.36 30.79
C GLU A 1143 13.17 50.96 29.73
N PRO A 1144 13.08 51.69 28.60
CA PRO A 1144 12.15 51.36 27.52
C PRO A 1144 12.48 50.04 26.84
N LEU A 1145 11.46 49.22 26.60
CA LEU A 1145 11.59 48.03 25.79
C LEU A 1145 11.59 48.40 24.31
N VAL A 1146 12.59 47.91 23.57
CA VAL A 1146 12.75 48.18 22.14
C VAL A 1146 12.23 46.99 21.35
N PRO A 1147 11.17 47.12 20.54
CA PRO A 1147 10.72 46.02 19.68
C PRO A 1147 11.70 45.77 18.52
N SER A 1148 11.71 44.55 17.97
CA SER A 1148 12.58 44.13 16.86
C SER A 1148 12.31 44.87 15.54
N ALA A 1149 11.15 45.51 15.43
CA ALA A 1149 10.73 46.37 14.32
C ALA A 1149 9.82 47.48 14.85
N PRO A 1150 9.62 48.60 14.14
CA PRO A 1150 8.65 49.61 14.56
C PRO A 1150 7.24 49.01 14.76
N LEU A 1151 6.47 49.55 15.71
CA LEU A 1151 5.08 49.15 15.87
C LEU A 1151 4.26 49.52 14.62
N PRO A 1152 3.22 48.76 14.26
CA PRO A 1152 2.43 48.97 13.03
C PRO A 1152 1.72 50.34 12.92
N VAL A 1153 1.79 51.17 13.96
CA VAL A 1153 1.12 52.47 14.06
C VAL A 1153 2.09 53.44 14.79
N ALA A 1154 2.08 54.74 14.45
CA ALA A 1154 2.97 55.78 15.01
C ALA A 1154 2.68 56.11 16.49
N TRP A 1155 2.89 55.12 17.37
CA TRP A 1155 2.63 55.17 18.80
C TRP A 1155 3.89 55.68 19.50
N THR A 1156 3.95 57.01 19.69
CA THR A 1156 4.93 57.68 20.54
C THR A 1156 4.32 57.82 21.94
N ASP A 1157 5.10 57.64 23.00
CA ASP A 1157 4.61 57.68 24.38
C ASP A 1157 3.69 56.49 24.75
N CYS A 1158 4.17 55.24 24.70
CA CYS A 1158 3.38 54.04 25.01
C CYS A 1158 3.93 53.10 26.10
N TYR A 1159 3.03 52.49 26.88
CA TYR A 1159 3.36 51.65 28.03
C TYR A 1159 2.56 50.34 28.06
N HIS A 1160 3.20 49.27 28.53
CA HIS A 1160 2.53 48.06 28.97
C HIS A 1160 2.08 48.19 30.42
N ALA A 1161 0.77 48.21 30.67
CA ALA A 1161 0.24 48.13 32.02
C ALA A 1161 0.13 46.66 32.45
N SER A 1162 0.72 46.32 33.59
CA SER A 1162 0.68 44.94 34.13
C SER A 1162 -0.72 44.50 34.53
N PHE A 1163 -1.59 45.45 34.86
CA PHE A 1163 -2.97 45.25 35.29
C PHE A 1163 -3.99 45.26 34.13
N ASP A 1164 -3.62 45.73 32.93
CA ASP A 1164 -4.48 45.72 31.74
C ASP A 1164 -4.19 44.49 30.87
N GLN A 1165 -4.76 43.37 31.29
CA GLN A 1165 -4.73 42.13 30.53
C GLN A 1165 -6.13 41.74 30.09
N VAL A 1166 -6.22 41.19 28.89
CA VAL A 1166 -7.43 40.53 28.39
C VAL A 1166 -7.07 39.12 27.98
N ILE A 1167 -7.94 38.16 28.29
CA ILE A 1167 -7.86 36.82 27.72
C ILE A 1167 -8.76 36.83 26.51
N ILE A 1168 -8.19 36.57 25.33
CA ILE A 1168 -8.97 36.45 24.10
C ILE A 1168 -8.84 35.04 23.51
N ARG A 1169 -9.97 34.51 23.06
CA ARG A 1169 -10.05 33.29 22.26
C ARG A 1169 -10.00 33.69 20.80
N VAL A 1170 -8.97 33.23 20.08
CA VAL A 1170 -8.75 33.56 18.66
C VAL A 1170 -8.67 32.28 17.83
N PRO A 1171 -9.26 32.24 16.62
CA PRO A 1171 -9.10 31.10 15.74
C PRO A 1171 -7.62 30.95 15.37
N ARG A 1172 -7.07 29.74 15.50
CA ARG A 1172 -5.75 29.43 14.97
C ARG A 1172 -5.85 29.47 13.46
N ARG A 1173 -5.15 30.41 12.83
CA ARG A 1173 -5.11 30.52 11.37
C ARG A 1173 -3.69 30.30 10.89
N GLU A 1174 -3.49 29.26 10.11
CA GLU A 1174 -2.27 29.08 9.32
C GLU A 1174 -2.39 29.95 8.07
N GLY A 1175 -1.36 30.73 7.77
CA GLY A 1175 -1.40 31.66 6.66
C GLY A 1175 -0.10 32.40 6.43
N LYS A 1176 -0.10 33.24 5.39
CA LYS A 1176 0.98 34.15 5.09
C LYS A 1176 0.82 35.40 5.95
N TYR A 1177 1.60 35.48 7.02
CA TYR A 1177 1.64 36.66 7.89
C TYR A 1177 3.02 37.32 7.79
N PRO A 1178 3.09 38.66 7.73
CA PRO A 1178 4.37 39.36 7.81
C PRO A 1178 5.12 38.98 9.10
N VAL A 1179 6.46 39.09 9.09
CA VAL A 1179 7.27 38.89 10.30
C VAL A 1179 6.68 39.76 11.41
N PRO A 1180 6.24 39.15 12.53
CA PRO A 1180 5.60 39.90 13.59
C PRO A 1180 6.60 40.88 14.24
N THR A 1181 6.09 42.03 14.68
CA THR A 1181 6.85 42.90 15.58
C THR A 1181 6.92 42.23 16.95
N ASN A 1182 8.12 41.91 17.43
CA ASN A 1182 8.33 41.17 18.68
C ASN A 1182 9.17 42.00 19.66
N LEU A 1183 9.22 41.61 20.93
CA LEU A 1183 10.30 42.06 21.81
C LEU A 1183 11.55 41.18 21.56
N PRO A 1184 12.76 41.75 21.50
CA PRO A 1184 14.01 41.00 21.60
C PRO A 1184 13.97 40.09 22.84
N VAL A 1185 14.59 38.92 22.76
CA VAL A 1185 14.51 37.88 23.82
C VAL A 1185 14.87 38.43 25.21
N GLU A 1186 15.90 39.27 25.31
CA GLU A 1186 16.30 39.92 26.56
C GLU A 1186 15.27 40.93 27.07
N ALA A 1187 14.67 41.72 26.17
CA ALA A 1187 13.61 42.67 26.48
C ALA A 1187 12.32 41.94 26.90
N TRP A 1188 12.00 40.80 26.29
CA TRP A 1188 10.89 39.95 26.70
C TRP A 1188 11.09 39.39 28.12
N GLY A 1189 12.28 38.86 28.42
CA GLY A 1189 12.61 38.40 29.77
C GLY A 1189 12.46 39.52 30.81
N THR A 1190 12.98 40.70 30.50
CA THR A 1190 12.85 41.91 31.33
C THR A 1190 11.39 42.32 31.52
N HIS A 1191 10.60 42.28 30.45
CA HIS A 1191 9.17 42.57 30.50
C HIS A 1191 8.43 41.62 31.44
N MET A 1192 8.67 40.31 31.34
CA MET A 1192 8.01 39.32 32.18
C MET A 1192 8.39 39.46 33.66
N VAL A 1193 9.64 39.82 33.96
CA VAL A 1193 10.08 40.12 35.34
C VAL A 1193 9.36 41.36 35.89
N ALA A 1194 9.31 42.45 35.12
CA ALA A 1194 8.64 43.69 35.52
C ALA A 1194 7.14 43.47 35.78
N VAL A 1195 6.48 42.69 34.91
CA VAL A 1195 5.07 42.29 35.06
C VAL A 1195 4.85 41.52 36.37
N ASN A 1196 5.71 40.55 36.68
CA ASN A 1196 5.59 39.77 37.92
C ASN A 1196 5.81 40.62 39.18
N GLN A 1197 6.72 41.59 39.12
CA GLN A 1197 6.94 42.54 40.21
C GLN A 1197 5.69 43.41 40.43
N ASP A 1198 5.06 43.88 39.36
CA ASP A 1198 3.83 44.67 39.46
C ASP A 1198 2.68 43.91 40.07
N TYR A 1199 2.48 42.65 39.66
CA TYR A 1199 1.44 41.80 40.26
C TYR A 1199 1.62 41.62 41.76
N ARG A 1200 2.86 41.48 42.22
CA ARG A 1200 3.16 41.39 43.66
C ARG A 1200 2.80 42.68 44.38
N ARG A 1201 3.20 43.84 43.85
CA ARG A 1201 2.86 45.14 44.45
C ARG A 1201 1.35 45.36 44.54
N ARG A 1202 0.61 45.01 43.49
CA ARG A 1202 -0.85 45.08 43.50
C ARG A 1202 -1.45 44.13 44.54
N ALA A 1203 -0.94 42.90 44.64
CA ALA A 1203 -1.39 41.94 45.64
C ALA A 1203 -1.12 42.42 47.07
N GLU A 1204 0.05 43.00 47.33
CA GLU A 1204 0.41 43.59 48.62
C GLU A 1204 -0.53 44.74 49.00
N GLN A 1205 -0.88 45.62 48.04
CA GLN A 1205 -1.85 46.70 48.27
C GLN A 1205 -3.26 46.19 48.54
N MET A 1206 -3.72 45.16 47.82
CA MET A 1206 -5.01 44.52 48.07
C MET A 1206 -5.07 43.88 49.46
N GLN A 1207 -4.01 43.15 49.84
CA GLN A 1207 -3.91 42.50 51.14
C GLN A 1207 -3.88 43.50 52.31
N ALA A 1208 -3.19 44.63 52.14
CA ALA A 1208 -3.16 45.70 53.15
C ALA A 1208 -4.55 46.29 53.45
N LEU A 1209 -5.49 46.22 52.50
CA LEU A 1209 -6.86 46.73 52.65
C LEU A 1209 -7.81 45.66 53.23
N GLU A 1210 -7.56 44.37 52.98
CA GLU A 1210 -8.23 43.26 53.67
C GLU A 1210 -7.91 43.23 55.17
N GLU A 1211 -6.71 43.66 55.57
CA GLU A 1211 -6.30 43.78 56.99
C GLU A 1211 -6.91 45.00 57.71
N ASP A 1212 -7.33 46.05 56.97
CA ASP A 1212 -7.87 47.31 57.52
C ASP A 1212 -9.42 47.41 57.49
N THR A 1213 -10.10 46.34 57.03
CA THR A 1213 -11.57 46.28 56.98
C THR A 1213 -12.13 45.40 58.11
N PRO A 1214 -12.97 45.90 59.04
CA PRO A 1214 -13.54 45.07 60.10
C PRO A 1214 -14.53 44.06 59.50
N ALA A 1215 -14.19 42.77 59.61
CA ALA A 1215 -14.96 41.66 59.06
C ALA A 1215 -16.45 41.67 59.47
N PRO A 1216 -17.39 41.53 58.52
CA PRO A 1216 -18.68 40.92 58.80
C PRO A 1216 -18.53 39.39 58.75
N ARG A 1217 -19.01 38.74 59.82
CA ARG A 1217 -19.17 37.30 59.90
C ARG A 1217 -20.17 36.76 58.85
N ALA A 1218 -19.89 35.51 58.49
CA ALA A 1218 -20.79 34.46 58.01
C ALA A 1218 -21.13 34.42 56.50
N GLY A 1219 -20.53 33.43 55.84
CA GLY A 1219 -20.94 32.94 54.52
C GLY A 1219 -19.79 32.34 53.74
N THR A 1220 -19.31 31.15 54.12
CA THR A 1220 -18.43 30.36 53.25
C THR A 1220 -19.26 29.73 52.13
N PRO A 1221 -18.95 30.03 50.86
CA PRO A 1221 -18.75 28.98 49.89
C PRO A 1221 -17.33 29.01 49.32
N LYS A 1222 -16.78 27.81 49.16
CA LYS A 1222 -15.51 27.50 48.52
C LYS A 1222 -15.42 28.08 47.09
N SER A 1223 -14.26 28.59 46.71
CA SER A 1223 -13.79 28.65 45.31
C SER A 1223 -12.40 28.01 45.26
N ALA A 1224 -12.23 26.77 44.80
CA ALA A 1224 -12.32 26.31 43.42
C ALA A 1224 -11.26 27.00 42.51
N CYS A 1225 -10.03 26.49 42.59
CA CYS A 1225 -9.22 26.34 41.38
C CYS A 1225 -9.77 25.13 40.61
N SER A 1226 -10.88 25.34 39.91
CA SER A 1226 -11.42 24.51 38.84
C SER A 1226 -12.64 25.24 38.29
N ASP A 1227 -12.42 26.08 37.28
CA ASP A 1227 -13.02 25.93 35.93
C ASP A 1227 -12.54 27.08 35.03
#